data_AF-A0A7V4K2W7-F1
#
_entry.id   AF-A0A7V4K2W7-F1
#
_cell.length_a   1.000
_cell.length_b   1.000
_cell.length_c   1.000
_cell.angle_alpha   90.00
_cell.angle_beta   90.00
_cell.angle_gamma   90.00
#
_symmetry.space_group_name_H-M   'P 1'
#
loop_
_entity.id
_entity.type
_entity.pdbx_description
1 polymer ?
#
loop_
_entity_poly.entity_id
_entity_poly.type
_entity_poly.pdbx_seq_one_letter_code
_entity_poly.pdbx_strand_id
1 'polypeptide(L)'
;MKPFAHISARNLQEAIDLLKAYRGKARVIAGGTDLIPLLKRESLPSYPEVIVDLKPVEGLQYIREDADGLRIGALTKLSEIAKSPIVREKYKALAEAAEAVATPQVRNMGTIGGNLCQDLRCWYYRYPHQIGGRILCYLKGGSTCYALTGDNRYHSVFECYRDANRPSACALACRAKVSVPLYLSKVREGKLDEAAELLLEANPLAPVTGRVCPHYCEKDCSRLRLDEPVAIRSLERFIGDYALGKAERFFKVETRDTGKKVAIVGSGPAGLTAAYYLRKSGHQVVVFEKEAEPGGLLKYGIPPFRLPKGVLEEVIKAFKDFLGVEFRLKVQIGKDMTLKDLMGSFDAVFIASGAWKEVRMGIPGEELLMDGLHFLKEVNSGLREAPGREVAVIGGGNVAIDVARVLLRLGAKPTVIYRRTEDQMPALKEEVEAAKEEGVKFEFLTLPIEAERKGEKVLLKCVRMKLGAIDHTGRPAPVPIEGSEFTVEYDAVIKAVGEAPDTSFIPEVFLDEKGRVKVDGVTGFVGENLFAGGDLVTGPATVVEAISAGKRAAVFINQFLSKGEVTVEEPKEVPIWDKVNNACLGPSPRVKAEKVPVSQRGIEVEDVLGLDLEEVKEEAKRCLNCGCVAVSPSDLAVALIALGAKVKIVGPSGERVVPVEDLYVTPRALIEQDELLTEVLVPPVPDGASQVFVKFRLRSSIDFAIVSVALLLIMEDGICKDAKVVLGGVSPRPIRASLAEEALKGRSLTPESIEAASQAAVKEAVPLSMNAYKVELTKTLLKRALETIRG
;
A
#
# COMPACT_ATOMS: atom_id res chain seq x y z
N MET A 1 -32.85 6.10 -5.10
CA MET A 1 -31.89 6.85 -5.93
C MET A 1 -31.77 8.21 -5.31
N LYS A 2 -30.55 8.71 -5.12
CA LYS A 2 -30.36 10.10 -4.68
C LYS A 2 -30.66 11.03 -5.87
N PRO A 3 -31.05 12.29 -5.61
CA PRO A 3 -31.26 13.26 -6.68
C PRO A 3 -29.98 13.51 -7.49
N PHE A 4 -30.12 13.75 -8.79
CA PHE A 4 -29.07 14.20 -9.70
C PHE A 4 -29.71 15.02 -10.83
N ALA A 5 -28.97 15.95 -11.42
CA ALA A 5 -29.39 16.62 -12.64
C ALA A 5 -29.24 15.68 -13.85
N HIS A 6 -30.17 15.72 -14.79
CA HIS A 6 -30.08 14.98 -16.04
C HIS A 6 -30.04 15.97 -17.19
N ILE A 7 -28.91 16.04 -17.90
CA ILE A 7 -28.68 17.01 -18.97
C ILE A 7 -28.42 16.23 -20.26
N SER A 8 -29.22 16.50 -21.28
CA SER A 8 -29.04 15.97 -22.62
C SER A 8 -28.13 16.89 -23.42
N ALA A 9 -26.93 16.42 -23.78
CA ALA A 9 -26.00 17.20 -24.58
C ALA A 9 -26.47 17.26 -26.04
N ARG A 10 -26.42 18.45 -26.66
CA ARG A 10 -26.83 18.66 -28.05
C ARG A 10 -25.74 18.28 -29.04
N ASN A 11 -24.48 18.37 -28.62
CA ASN A 11 -23.31 18.02 -29.42
C ASN A 11 -22.14 17.55 -28.52
N LEU A 12 -21.07 17.08 -29.16
CA LEU A 12 -19.89 16.55 -28.47
C LEU A 12 -19.19 17.60 -27.60
N GLN A 13 -19.07 18.85 -28.07
CA GLN A 13 -18.39 19.92 -27.33
C GLN A 13 -19.13 20.26 -26.04
N GLU A 14 -20.46 20.39 -26.11
CA GLU A 14 -21.30 20.63 -24.93
C GLU A 14 -21.19 19.50 -23.91
N ALA A 15 -21.10 18.24 -24.37
CA ALA A 15 -20.90 17.11 -23.46
C ALA A 15 -19.55 17.22 -22.72
N ILE A 16 -18.46 17.55 -23.42
CA ILE A 16 -17.12 17.71 -22.82
C ILE A 16 -17.10 18.90 -21.84
N ASP A 17 -17.71 20.02 -22.22
CA ASP A 17 -17.79 21.21 -21.36
C ASP A 17 -18.55 20.92 -20.06
N LEU A 18 -19.62 20.14 -20.12
CA LEU A 18 -20.35 19.65 -18.94
C LEU A 18 -19.46 18.75 -18.08
N LEU A 19 -18.77 17.77 -18.65
CA LEU A 19 -17.90 16.88 -17.86
C LEU A 19 -16.80 17.67 -17.14
N LYS A 20 -16.19 18.63 -17.84
CA LYS A 20 -15.18 19.55 -17.29
C LYS A 20 -15.73 20.40 -16.15
N ALA A 21 -16.92 20.97 -16.32
CA ALA A 21 -17.55 21.83 -15.31
C ALA A 21 -17.80 21.09 -13.99
N TYR A 22 -18.17 19.80 -14.06
CA TYR A 22 -18.52 19.00 -12.89
C TYR A 22 -17.35 18.19 -12.31
N ARG A 23 -16.12 18.29 -12.84
CA ARG A 23 -14.85 17.78 -12.26
C ARG A 23 -14.98 16.41 -11.56
N GLY A 24 -15.41 15.38 -12.30
CA GLY A 24 -15.54 14.01 -11.77
C GLY A 24 -16.86 13.64 -11.10
N LYS A 25 -17.72 14.64 -10.87
CA LYS A 25 -19.06 14.46 -10.32
C LYS A 25 -20.13 14.23 -11.39
N ALA A 26 -19.74 14.26 -12.67
CA ALA A 26 -20.58 13.85 -13.79
C ALA A 26 -20.44 12.34 -14.08
N ARG A 27 -21.50 11.76 -14.65
CA ARG A 27 -21.47 10.43 -15.29
C ARG A 27 -22.15 10.49 -16.65
N VAL A 28 -21.62 9.73 -17.59
CA VAL A 28 -22.14 9.68 -18.97
C VAL A 28 -23.17 8.56 -19.10
N ILE A 29 -24.25 8.81 -19.84
CA ILE A 29 -25.24 7.79 -20.21
C ILE A 29 -25.42 7.74 -21.73
N ALA A 30 -25.28 6.53 -22.28
CA ALA A 30 -25.42 6.22 -23.70
C ALA A 30 -26.22 4.91 -23.88
N GLY A 31 -27.37 4.82 -23.21
CA GLY A 31 -28.24 3.63 -23.18
C GLY A 31 -28.71 3.24 -21.78
N GLY A 32 -27.90 3.50 -20.74
CA GLY A 32 -28.31 3.41 -19.33
C GLY A 32 -28.45 2.01 -18.75
N THR A 33 -28.10 0.97 -19.50
CA THR A 33 -28.33 -0.44 -19.13
C THR A 33 -27.52 -0.90 -17.92
N ASP A 34 -26.40 -0.24 -17.63
CA ASP A 34 -25.56 -0.54 -16.45
C ASP A 34 -25.57 0.55 -15.38
N LEU A 35 -25.45 1.82 -15.78
CA LEU A 35 -25.40 2.97 -14.86
C LEU A 35 -26.68 3.12 -14.03
N ILE A 36 -27.86 3.04 -14.66
CA ILE A 36 -29.14 3.24 -13.95
C ILE A 36 -29.36 2.19 -12.85
N PRO A 37 -29.15 0.88 -13.11
CA PRO A 37 -29.17 -0.12 -12.03
C PRO A 37 -28.18 0.17 -10.88
N LEU A 38 -26.96 0.62 -11.18
CA LEU A 38 -25.95 0.96 -10.16
C LEU A 38 -26.41 2.14 -9.29
N LEU A 39 -27.03 3.16 -9.89
CA LEU A 39 -27.59 4.30 -9.18
C LEU A 39 -28.82 3.93 -8.35
N LYS A 40 -29.69 3.05 -8.86
CA LYS A 40 -30.84 2.50 -8.11
C LYS A 40 -30.40 1.75 -6.86
N ARG A 41 -29.34 0.95 -6.97
CA ARG A 41 -28.78 0.14 -5.88
C ARG A 41 -27.77 0.87 -5.01
N GLU A 42 -27.53 2.15 -5.29
CA GLU A 42 -26.54 2.99 -4.59
C GLU A 42 -25.17 2.30 -4.48
N SER A 43 -24.77 1.64 -5.57
CA SER A 43 -23.57 0.80 -5.63
C SER A 43 -22.31 1.57 -6.00
N LEU A 44 -22.43 2.78 -6.56
CA LEU A 44 -21.26 3.55 -6.97
C LEU A 44 -20.47 4.09 -5.77
N PRO A 45 -19.13 4.21 -5.89
CA PRO A 45 -18.30 4.75 -4.83
C PRO A 45 -18.70 6.16 -4.39
N SER A 46 -18.87 7.04 -5.37
CA SER A 46 -19.43 8.39 -5.27
C SER A 46 -20.72 8.46 -6.07
N TYR A 47 -21.68 9.26 -5.60
CA TYR A 47 -22.93 9.51 -6.32
C TYR A 47 -22.75 10.72 -7.24
N PRO A 48 -23.14 10.66 -8.52
CA PRO A 48 -23.00 11.80 -9.42
C PRO A 48 -23.95 12.93 -9.06
N GLU A 49 -23.51 14.17 -9.25
CA GLU A 49 -24.37 15.35 -9.19
C GLU A 49 -25.13 15.54 -10.51
N VAL A 50 -24.53 15.10 -11.63
CA VAL A 50 -25.12 15.21 -12.97
C VAL A 50 -24.93 13.93 -13.79
N ILE A 51 -25.93 13.61 -14.60
CA ILE A 51 -25.86 12.62 -15.67
C ILE A 51 -25.94 13.35 -17.01
N VAL A 52 -24.94 13.13 -17.86
CA VAL A 52 -24.87 13.69 -19.22
C VAL A 52 -25.33 12.62 -20.21
N ASP A 53 -26.49 12.84 -20.84
CA ASP A 53 -27.07 11.96 -21.85
C ASP A 53 -26.56 12.31 -23.24
N LEU A 54 -25.91 11.32 -23.87
CA LEU A 54 -25.30 11.45 -25.19
C LEU A 54 -26.23 11.04 -26.32
N LYS A 55 -27.38 10.41 -26.06
CA LYS A 55 -28.28 9.93 -27.12
C LYS A 55 -28.63 10.97 -28.18
N PRO A 56 -28.81 12.27 -27.85
CA PRO A 56 -29.13 13.28 -28.86
C PRO A 56 -27.93 13.76 -29.69
N VAL A 57 -26.70 13.39 -29.32
CA VAL A 57 -25.49 13.83 -30.03
C VAL A 57 -25.43 13.16 -31.39
N GLU A 58 -25.59 13.97 -32.44
CA GLU A 58 -25.52 13.51 -33.82
C GLU A 58 -24.10 13.09 -34.21
N GLY A 59 -23.99 12.26 -35.25
CA GLY A 59 -22.70 11.85 -35.81
C GLY A 59 -21.94 10.81 -35.00
N LEU A 60 -22.49 10.27 -33.90
CA LEU A 60 -21.88 9.18 -33.12
C LEU A 60 -22.55 7.81 -33.31
N GLN A 61 -23.58 7.72 -34.16
CA GLN A 61 -24.28 6.47 -34.48
C GLN A 61 -24.18 6.17 -35.98
N TYR A 62 -23.24 5.32 -36.36
CA TYR A 62 -23.03 4.89 -37.74
C TYR A 62 -22.18 3.61 -37.82
N ILE A 63 -22.26 2.94 -38.97
CA ILE A 63 -21.34 1.88 -39.39
C ILE A 63 -20.92 2.23 -40.81
N ARG A 64 -19.62 2.39 -41.04
CA ARG A 64 -19.04 2.71 -42.37
C ARG A 64 -17.78 1.89 -42.58
N GLU A 65 -17.47 1.60 -43.83
CA GLU A 65 -16.22 0.97 -44.23
C GLU A 65 -15.50 1.92 -45.19
N ASP A 66 -14.21 2.15 -44.94
CA ASP A 66 -13.31 2.92 -45.79
C ASP A 66 -12.03 2.11 -46.08
N ALA A 67 -11.05 2.72 -46.75
CA ALA A 67 -9.80 2.05 -47.12
C ALA A 67 -8.99 1.57 -45.89
N ASP A 68 -9.20 2.18 -44.73
CA ASP A 68 -8.52 1.87 -43.47
C ASP A 68 -9.38 0.95 -42.57
N GLY A 69 -10.45 0.35 -43.12
CA GLY A 69 -11.28 -0.66 -42.46
C GLY A 69 -12.65 -0.14 -41.99
N LEU A 70 -13.17 -0.76 -40.94
CA LEU A 70 -14.50 -0.46 -40.40
C LEU A 70 -14.42 0.67 -39.37
N ARG A 71 -15.39 1.57 -39.45
CA ARG A 71 -15.61 2.69 -38.53
C ARG A 71 -16.99 2.57 -37.91
N ILE A 72 -17.04 2.57 -36.58
CA ILE A 72 -18.28 2.45 -35.82
C ILE A 72 -18.36 3.58 -34.80
N GLY A 73 -19.38 4.43 -34.92
CA GLY A 73 -19.64 5.46 -33.92
C GLY A 73 -19.99 4.86 -32.55
N ALA A 74 -19.57 5.52 -31.46
CA ALA A 74 -19.72 5.02 -30.09
C ALA A 74 -21.17 4.76 -29.65
N LEU A 75 -22.15 5.45 -30.24
CA LEU A 75 -23.59 5.30 -29.98
C LEU A 75 -24.26 4.23 -30.86
N THR A 76 -23.53 3.58 -31.77
CA THR A 76 -24.06 2.48 -32.56
C THR A 76 -24.52 1.34 -31.66
N LYS A 77 -25.77 0.93 -31.86
CA LYS A 77 -26.42 -0.09 -31.02
C LYS A 77 -25.86 -1.47 -31.33
N LEU A 78 -25.81 -2.33 -30.30
CA LEU A 78 -25.33 -3.70 -30.48
C LEU A 78 -26.19 -4.50 -31.47
N SER A 79 -27.50 -4.24 -31.48
CA SER A 79 -28.44 -4.82 -32.46
C SER A 79 -28.18 -4.39 -33.91
N GLU A 80 -27.67 -3.17 -34.13
CA GLU A 80 -27.31 -2.68 -35.47
C GLU A 80 -26.01 -3.34 -35.94
N ILE A 81 -25.03 -3.51 -35.04
CA ILE A 81 -23.77 -4.20 -35.33
C ILE A 81 -24.02 -5.67 -35.67
N ALA A 82 -24.83 -6.37 -34.86
CA ALA A 82 -25.14 -7.79 -35.07
C ALA A 82 -25.91 -8.08 -36.38
N LYS A 83 -26.66 -7.10 -36.88
CA LYS A 83 -27.46 -7.21 -38.12
C LYS A 83 -26.79 -6.59 -39.34
N SER A 84 -25.73 -5.82 -39.17
CA SER A 84 -25.05 -5.14 -40.27
C SER A 84 -24.46 -6.16 -41.26
N PRO A 85 -24.82 -6.10 -42.56
CA PRO A 85 -24.26 -7.00 -43.57
C PRO A 85 -22.74 -6.95 -43.62
N ILE A 86 -22.16 -5.74 -43.65
CA ILE A 86 -20.71 -5.52 -43.70
C ILE A 86 -20.01 -6.19 -42.50
N VAL A 87 -20.58 -6.04 -41.30
CA VAL A 87 -19.98 -6.62 -40.09
C VAL A 87 -20.13 -8.14 -40.08
N ARG A 88 -21.29 -8.67 -40.49
CA ARG A 88 -21.53 -10.13 -40.54
C ARG A 88 -20.64 -10.84 -41.56
N GLU A 89 -20.38 -10.20 -42.69
CA GLU A 89 -19.59 -10.77 -43.78
C GLU A 89 -18.09 -10.65 -43.52
N LYS A 90 -17.60 -9.46 -43.15
CA LYS A 90 -16.16 -9.18 -43.04
C LYS A 90 -15.61 -9.20 -41.62
N TYR A 91 -16.44 -8.97 -40.61
CA TYR A 91 -16.05 -8.82 -39.20
C TYR A 91 -16.85 -9.77 -38.29
N LYS A 92 -16.95 -11.04 -38.71
CA LYS A 92 -17.87 -12.03 -38.14
C LYS A 92 -17.75 -12.17 -36.62
N ALA A 93 -16.54 -12.18 -36.06
CA ALA A 93 -16.34 -12.27 -34.61
C ALA A 93 -16.99 -11.10 -33.85
N LEU A 94 -16.98 -9.89 -34.43
CA LEU A 94 -17.64 -8.73 -33.84
C LEU A 94 -19.17 -8.83 -33.92
N ALA A 95 -19.72 -9.31 -35.04
CA ALA A 95 -21.15 -9.55 -35.18
C ALA A 95 -21.65 -10.62 -34.18
N GLU A 96 -20.91 -11.72 -34.04
CA GLU A 96 -21.22 -12.80 -33.09
C GLU A 96 -21.13 -12.33 -31.64
N ALA A 97 -20.10 -11.56 -31.30
CA ALA A 97 -19.99 -10.95 -29.97
C ALA A 97 -21.17 -10.01 -29.68
N ALA A 98 -21.54 -9.15 -30.64
CA ALA A 98 -22.68 -8.25 -30.48
C ALA A 98 -24.01 -9.00 -30.30
N GLU A 99 -24.23 -10.09 -31.04
CA GLU A 99 -25.43 -10.92 -30.92
C GLU A 99 -25.48 -11.70 -29.58
N ALA A 100 -24.32 -12.06 -29.03
CA ALA A 100 -24.19 -12.80 -27.78
C ALA A 100 -24.36 -11.94 -26.50
N VAL A 101 -24.37 -10.61 -26.62
CA VAL A 101 -24.61 -9.70 -25.49
C VAL A 101 -26.08 -9.77 -25.09
N ALA A 102 -26.35 -10.03 -23.81
CA ALA A 102 -27.65 -9.87 -23.16
C ALA A 102 -28.86 -10.48 -23.91
N THR A 103 -30.03 -9.88 -23.69
CA THR A 103 -31.28 -10.13 -24.42
C THR A 103 -31.42 -9.13 -25.57
N PRO A 104 -32.28 -9.41 -26.58
CA PRO A 104 -32.55 -8.47 -27.67
C PRO A 104 -32.94 -7.06 -27.19
N GLN A 105 -33.70 -6.94 -26.09
CA GLN A 105 -34.12 -5.64 -25.54
C GLN A 105 -32.91 -4.82 -25.06
N VAL A 106 -31.94 -5.47 -24.42
CA VAL A 106 -30.70 -4.81 -24.00
C VAL A 106 -29.86 -4.45 -25.22
N ARG A 107 -29.76 -5.31 -26.25
CA ARG A 107 -29.03 -4.99 -27.50
C ARG A 107 -29.65 -3.85 -28.31
N ASN A 108 -30.95 -3.62 -28.18
CA ASN A 108 -31.65 -2.49 -28.80
C ASN A 108 -31.40 -1.14 -28.08
N MET A 109 -30.80 -1.18 -26.89
CA MET A 109 -30.51 0.02 -26.07
C MET A 109 -29.02 0.23 -25.81
N GLY A 110 -28.26 -0.86 -25.66
CA GLY A 110 -26.83 -0.86 -25.44
C GLY A 110 -26.08 -0.46 -26.69
N THR A 111 -25.03 0.32 -26.49
CA THR A 111 -24.15 0.85 -27.55
C THR A 111 -22.77 0.20 -27.46
N ILE A 112 -21.99 0.25 -28.54
CA ILE A 112 -20.62 -0.27 -28.54
C ILE A 112 -19.73 0.48 -27.54
N GLY A 113 -19.82 1.81 -27.47
CA GLY A 113 -19.11 2.62 -26.48
C GLY A 113 -19.57 2.29 -25.07
N GLY A 114 -20.88 2.16 -24.85
CA GLY A 114 -21.43 1.74 -23.56
C GLY A 114 -20.98 0.34 -23.13
N ASN A 115 -20.78 -0.60 -24.06
CA ASN A 115 -20.27 -1.94 -23.75
C ASN A 115 -18.79 -1.92 -23.36
N LEU A 116 -17.97 -1.15 -24.08
CA LEU A 116 -16.55 -0.97 -23.77
C LEU A 116 -16.35 -0.27 -22.41
N CYS A 117 -17.25 0.65 -22.05
CA CYS A 117 -17.21 1.38 -20.78
C CYS A 117 -18.05 0.73 -19.66
N GLN A 118 -18.42 -0.56 -19.79
CA GLN A 118 -19.19 -1.25 -18.75
C GLN A 118 -18.43 -1.33 -17.42
N ASP A 119 -19.16 -1.21 -16.33
CA ASP A 119 -18.58 -1.37 -15.00
C ASP A 119 -18.46 -2.87 -14.64
N LEU A 120 -17.49 -3.19 -13.80
CA LEU A 120 -17.12 -4.58 -13.49
C LEU A 120 -18.28 -5.41 -12.94
N ARG A 121 -18.25 -6.71 -13.26
CA ARG A 121 -19.22 -7.69 -12.74
C ARG A 121 -18.61 -8.42 -11.55
N CYS A 122 -18.97 -7.96 -10.36
CA CYS A 122 -18.65 -8.61 -9.09
C CYS A 122 -19.81 -8.39 -8.13
N TRP A 123 -20.33 -9.43 -7.48
CA TRP A 123 -21.47 -9.26 -6.57
C TRP A 123 -21.11 -8.52 -5.28
N TYR A 124 -19.86 -8.52 -4.84
CA TYR A 124 -19.43 -7.69 -3.70
C TYR A 124 -19.41 -6.21 -4.08
N TYR A 125 -18.88 -5.92 -5.27
CA TYR A 125 -18.92 -4.58 -5.84
C TYR A 125 -20.35 -4.13 -6.15
N ARG A 126 -21.24 -5.02 -6.60
CA ARG A 126 -22.63 -4.68 -6.92
C ARG A 126 -23.60 -4.98 -5.78
N TYR A 127 -23.09 -5.27 -4.58
CA TYR A 127 -23.92 -5.58 -3.42
C TYR A 127 -24.79 -4.36 -3.10
N PRO A 128 -26.12 -4.51 -3.14
CA PRO A 128 -27.04 -3.38 -3.03
C PRO A 128 -27.05 -2.84 -1.61
N HIS A 129 -27.02 -1.51 -1.48
CA HIS A 129 -27.05 -0.86 -0.18
C HIS A 129 -28.32 -1.21 0.61
N GLN A 130 -29.45 -1.40 -0.09
CA GLN A 130 -30.76 -1.59 0.53
C GLN A 130 -30.97 -2.95 1.23
N ILE A 131 -30.14 -3.96 0.95
CA ILE A 131 -30.33 -5.32 1.50
C ILE A 131 -29.56 -5.51 2.82
N GLY A 132 -28.34 -4.98 2.92
CA GLY A 132 -27.47 -5.26 4.07
C GLY A 132 -26.36 -4.23 4.25
N GLY A 133 -26.55 -3.02 3.74
CA GLY A 133 -25.49 -2.01 3.70
C GLY A 133 -24.49 -2.24 2.58
N ARG A 134 -23.70 -1.21 2.27
CA ARG A 134 -22.74 -1.26 1.17
C ARG A 134 -21.48 -2.00 1.61
N ILE A 135 -21.10 -3.07 0.91
CA ILE A 135 -19.79 -3.70 1.10
C ILE A 135 -18.69 -2.76 0.58
N LEU A 136 -17.80 -2.31 1.47
CA LEU A 136 -16.62 -1.51 1.11
C LEU A 136 -15.52 -2.44 0.57
N CYS A 137 -15.70 -2.95 -0.65
CA CYS A 137 -14.69 -3.77 -1.32
C CYS A 137 -13.53 -2.93 -1.89
N TYR A 138 -12.50 -3.62 -2.38
CA TYR A 138 -11.32 -3.02 -3.03
C TYR A 138 -11.65 -2.07 -4.18
N LEU A 139 -12.83 -2.05 -4.80
CA LEU A 139 -13.17 -1.04 -5.83
C LEU A 139 -13.99 0.14 -5.27
N LYS A 140 -14.54 0.01 -4.06
CA LYS A 140 -15.50 0.92 -3.41
C LYS A 140 -14.92 1.83 -2.32
N GLY A 141 -13.63 2.13 -2.35
CA GLY A 141 -12.86 2.78 -1.30
C GLY A 141 -12.28 1.84 -0.22
N GLY A 142 -12.68 0.57 -0.18
CA GLY A 142 -12.15 -0.37 0.81
C GLY A 142 -10.77 -0.93 0.47
N SER A 143 -10.19 -1.68 1.41
CA SER A 143 -8.83 -2.24 1.36
C SER A 143 -8.80 -3.77 1.19
N THR A 144 -9.97 -4.42 1.07
CA THR A 144 -10.11 -5.88 1.03
C THR A 144 -10.97 -6.33 -0.16
N CYS A 145 -10.54 -7.41 -0.82
CA CYS A 145 -11.32 -8.13 -1.81
C CYS A 145 -12.04 -9.31 -1.15
N TYR A 146 -13.35 -9.17 -0.91
CA TYR A 146 -14.16 -10.19 -0.23
C TYR A 146 -14.36 -11.48 -1.03
N ALA A 147 -14.02 -11.48 -2.32
CA ALA A 147 -14.07 -12.70 -3.13
C ALA A 147 -13.01 -13.72 -2.72
N LEU A 148 -11.85 -13.27 -2.22
CA LEU A 148 -10.74 -14.16 -1.90
C LEU A 148 -11.08 -15.18 -0.80
N THR A 149 -11.82 -14.75 0.23
CA THR A 149 -12.25 -15.60 1.35
C THR A 149 -13.74 -15.94 1.31
N GLY A 150 -14.45 -15.54 0.26
CA GLY A 150 -15.88 -15.72 0.12
C GLY A 150 -16.24 -16.54 -1.10
N ASP A 151 -17.48 -16.41 -1.56
CA ASP A 151 -17.85 -16.91 -2.89
C ASP A 151 -16.93 -16.25 -3.93
N ASN A 152 -16.33 -17.08 -4.79
CA ASN A 152 -15.50 -16.64 -5.91
C ASN A 152 -15.83 -17.36 -7.23
N ARG A 153 -16.96 -18.07 -7.32
CA ARG A 153 -17.33 -18.91 -8.48
C ARG A 153 -17.23 -18.24 -9.84
N TYR A 154 -17.43 -16.92 -9.93
CA TYR A 154 -17.40 -16.17 -11.20
C TYR A 154 -16.17 -15.26 -11.38
N HIS A 155 -15.26 -15.23 -10.41
CA HIS A 155 -14.12 -14.31 -10.41
C HIS A 155 -12.95 -14.82 -11.28
N SER A 156 -11.89 -14.02 -11.36
CA SER A 156 -10.68 -14.31 -12.13
C SER A 156 -10.07 -15.68 -11.82
N VAL A 157 -9.46 -16.28 -12.84
CA VAL A 157 -8.61 -17.48 -12.73
C VAL A 157 -7.19 -17.23 -13.26
N PHE A 158 -6.81 -15.99 -13.57
CA PHE A 158 -5.46 -15.66 -14.06
C PHE A 158 -4.77 -14.65 -13.16
N GLU A 159 -5.21 -13.39 -13.24
CA GLU A 159 -4.58 -12.26 -12.56
C GLU A 159 -5.56 -11.53 -11.64
N CYS A 160 -4.99 -10.73 -10.73
CA CYS A 160 -5.69 -9.79 -9.90
C CYS A 160 -5.17 -8.38 -10.18
N TYR A 161 -6.01 -7.40 -9.89
CA TYR A 161 -5.69 -5.98 -10.06
C TYR A 161 -5.41 -5.31 -8.73
N ARG A 162 -4.38 -4.47 -8.69
CA ARG A 162 -4.14 -3.48 -7.64
C ARG A 162 -3.83 -2.13 -8.26
N ASP A 163 -4.08 -1.08 -7.51
CA ASP A 163 -3.55 0.25 -7.74
C ASP A 163 -2.46 0.49 -6.67
N ALA A 164 -1.25 0.84 -7.11
CA ALA A 164 -0.11 1.10 -6.22
C ALA A 164 -0.42 2.20 -5.19
N ASN A 165 -1.24 3.18 -5.59
CA ASN A 165 -1.66 4.29 -4.74
C ASN A 165 -2.90 3.97 -3.91
N ARG A 166 -3.49 2.79 -4.11
CA ARG A 166 -4.63 2.30 -3.34
C ARG A 166 -4.24 1.12 -2.46
N PRO A 167 -3.90 1.38 -1.19
CA PRO A 167 -3.24 0.40 -0.35
C PRO A 167 -4.17 -0.76 0.03
N SER A 168 -3.60 -1.96 0.08
CA SER A 168 -4.17 -3.10 0.81
C SER A 168 -4.32 -2.75 2.30
N ALA A 169 -5.06 -3.56 3.06
CA ALA A 169 -5.32 -3.26 4.47
C ALA A 169 -4.03 -3.07 5.31
N CYS A 170 -3.05 -3.96 5.11
CA CYS A 170 -1.74 -3.84 5.73
C CYS A 170 -0.95 -2.59 5.29
N ALA A 171 -1.00 -2.22 4.00
CA ALA A 171 -0.35 -1.02 3.50
C ALA A 171 -1.05 0.27 3.98
N LEU A 172 -2.38 0.23 4.20
CA LEU A 172 -3.15 1.37 4.71
C LEU A 172 -2.77 1.65 6.17
N ALA A 173 -2.68 0.59 6.97
CA ALA A 173 -2.26 0.62 8.37
C ALA A 173 -0.77 0.97 8.54
N CYS A 174 0.08 0.58 7.58
CA CYS A 174 1.49 0.93 7.58
C CYS A 174 1.68 2.45 7.35
N ARG A 175 2.32 3.13 8.30
CA ARG A 175 2.60 4.58 8.20
C ARG A 175 3.61 4.91 7.11
N ALA A 176 4.52 3.97 6.80
CA ALA A 176 5.45 4.07 5.67
C ALA A 176 4.83 3.65 4.32
N LYS A 177 3.57 3.18 4.31
CA LYS A 177 2.84 2.73 3.11
C LYS A 177 3.53 1.61 2.32
N VAL A 178 4.20 0.69 3.04
CA VAL A 178 4.82 -0.50 2.45
C VAL A 178 3.75 -1.39 1.83
N SER A 179 3.90 -1.72 0.55
CA SER A 179 3.00 -2.62 -0.17
C SER A 179 3.39 -4.08 0.03
N VAL A 180 2.95 -4.63 1.16
CA VAL A 180 3.24 -6.02 1.55
C VAL A 180 2.87 -7.06 0.48
N PRO A 181 1.68 -6.99 -0.17
CA PRO A 181 1.33 -7.96 -1.20
C PRO A 181 2.30 -7.97 -2.39
N LEU A 182 2.86 -6.81 -2.76
CA LEU A 182 3.74 -6.69 -3.92
C LEU A 182 5.07 -7.40 -3.70
N TYR A 183 5.81 -7.04 -2.64
CA TYR A 183 7.11 -7.65 -2.40
C TYR A 183 6.95 -9.14 -2.04
N LEU A 184 5.86 -9.55 -1.36
CA LEU A 184 5.60 -10.96 -1.12
C LEU A 184 5.26 -11.75 -2.39
N SER A 185 4.74 -11.10 -3.43
CA SER A 185 4.61 -11.77 -4.73
C SER A 185 5.97 -12.12 -5.32
N LYS A 186 6.92 -11.19 -5.21
CA LYS A 186 8.30 -11.43 -5.63
C LYS A 186 8.99 -12.52 -4.81
N VAL A 187 8.73 -12.58 -3.49
CA VAL A 187 9.18 -13.70 -2.65
C VAL A 187 8.63 -15.05 -3.14
N ARG A 188 7.33 -15.13 -3.46
CA ARG A 188 6.71 -16.36 -4.00
C ARG A 188 7.27 -16.75 -5.38
N GLU A 189 7.67 -15.78 -6.19
CA GLU A 189 8.33 -15.99 -7.49
C GLU A 189 9.83 -16.35 -7.34
N GLY A 190 10.39 -16.34 -6.12
CA GLY A 190 11.82 -16.57 -5.87
C GLY A 190 12.72 -15.37 -6.21
N LYS A 191 12.13 -14.19 -6.46
CA LYS A 191 12.82 -12.96 -6.85
C LYS A 191 13.07 -12.06 -5.64
N LEU A 192 14.01 -12.47 -4.78
CA LEU A 192 14.32 -11.74 -3.55
C LEU A 192 14.89 -10.34 -3.80
N ASP A 193 15.66 -10.14 -4.87
CA ASP A 193 16.20 -8.81 -5.21
C ASP A 193 15.07 -7.82 -5.55
N GLU A 194 14.10 -8.23 -6.39
CA GLU A 194 12.91 -7.40 -6.70
C GLU A 194 12.05 -7.16 -5.43
N ALA A 195 11.97 -8.14 -4.52
CA ALA A 195 11.26 -7.98 -3.25
C ALA A 195 11.94 -6.93 -2.35
N ALA A 196 13.27 -6.98 -2.25
CA ALA A 196 14.07 -6.03 -1.48
C ALA A 196 13.98 -4.61 -2.06
N GLU A 197 14.02 -4.46 -3.38
CA GLU A 197 13.85 -3.18 -4.07
C GLU A 197 12.50 -2.53 -3.72
N LEU A 198 11.40 -3.28 -3.83
CA LEU A 198 10.05 -2.81 -3.49
C LEU A 198 9.90 -2.46 -2.00
N LEU A 199 10.55 -3.24 -1.11
CA LEU A 199 10.51 -2.96 0.32
C LEU A 199 11.27 -1.68 0.67
N LEU A 200 12.50 -1.51 0.16
CA LEU A 200 13.34 -0.34 0.42
C LEU A 200 12.83 0.93 -0.25
N GLU A 201 12.13 0.83 -1.39
CA GLU A 201 11.43 1.95 -2.01
C GLU A 201 10.40 2.58 -1.05
N ALA A 202 9.74 1.75 -0.22
CA ALA A 202 8.77 2.22 0.76
C ALA A 202 9.39 2.54 2.13
N ASN A 203 10.37 1.74 2.56
CA ASN A 203 10.98 1.83 3.88
C ASN A 203 12.50 1.54 3.82
N PRO A 204 13.36 2.57 3.80
CA PRO A 204 14.81 2.38 3.72
C PRO A 204 15.45 1.85 5.01
N LEU A 205 14.69 1.77 6.11
CA LEU A 205 15.13 1.27 7.41
C LEU A 205 14.49 -0.09 7.73
N ALA A 206 14.12 -0.88 6.71
CA ALA A 206 13.57 -2.22 6.87
C ALA A 206 14.36 -3.15 7.82
N PRO A 207 15.72 -3.17 7.81
CA PRO A 207 16.49 -3.95 8.79
C PRO A 207 16.22 -3.54 10.25
N VAL A 208 15.85 -2.28 10.49
CA VAL A 208 15.54 -1.76 11.82
C VAL A 208 14.07 -2.02 12.17
N THR A 209 13.14 -1.64 11.29
CA THR A 209 11.71 -1.75 11.56
C THR A 209 11.24 -3.19 11.69
N GLY A 210 11.84 -4.14 10.97
CA GLY A 210 11.59 -5.58 11.16
C GLY A 210 11.92 -6.09 12.58
N ARG A 211 12.53 -5.28 13.43
CA ARG A 211 12.84 -5.60 14.84
C ARG A 211 11.99 -4.78 15.82
N VAL A 212 11.89 -3.47 15.60
CA VAL A 212 11.36 -2.54 16.63
C VAL A 212 9.97 -1.96 16.32
N CYS A 213 9.44 -2.17 15.12
CA CYS A 213 8.16 -1.59 14.73
C CYS A 213 6.99 -2.28 15.46
N PRO A 214 5.90 -1.56 15.80
CA PRO A 214 4.67 -2.16 16.32
C PRO A 214 3.87 -3.00 15.30
N HIS A 215 4.26 -2.97 14.02
CA HIS A 215 3.59 -3.60 12.88
C HIS A 215 2.07 -3.49 12.88
N TYR A 216 1.56 -2.25 12.83
CA TYR A 216 0.13 -1.95 12.61
C TYR A 216 -0.46 -2.72 11.41
N CYS A 217 0.38 -2.99 10.40
CA CYS A 217 0.04 -3.79 9.24
C CYS A 217 -0.45 -5.22 9.54
N GLU A 218 -0.01 -5.83 10.65
CA GLU A 218 -0.49 -7.15 11.06
C GLU A 218 -1.85 -7.07 11.76
N LYS A 219 -2.11 -5.99 12.52
CA LYS A 219 -3.38 -5.77 13.24
C LYS A 219 -4.59 -5.61 12.32
N ASP A 220 -4.37 -5.02 11.14
CA ASP A 220 -5.41 -4.79 10.13
C ASP A 220 -5.30 -5.75 8.94
N CYS A 221 -4.50 -6.81 9.04
CA CYS A 221 -4.30 -7.75 7.93
C CYS A 221 -5.62 -8.40 7.50
N SER A 222 -5.94 -8.36 6.20
CA SER A 222 -7.17 -8.99 5.66
C SER A 222 -7.27 -10.50 5.93
N ARG A 223 -6.14 -11.18 6.21
CA ARG A 223 -6.10 -12.60 6.56
C ARG A 223 -6.74 -12.92 7.91
N LEU A 224 -6.89 -11.94 8.81
CA LEU A 224 -7.60 -12.09 10.10
C LEU A 224 -9.06 -12.57 9.96
N ARG A 225 -9.62 -12.50 8.75
CA ARG A 225 -10.95 -13.04 8.42
C ARG A 225 -10.97 -14.56 8.24
N LEU A 226 -9.80 -15.18 8.16
CA LEU A 226 -9.61 -16.61 7.92
C LEU A 226 -8.93 -17.27 9.14
N ASP A 227 -7.78 -16.73 9.57
CA ASP A 227 -6.98 -17.24 10.69
C ASP A 227 -6.08 -16.14 11.29
N GLU A 228 -4.81 -16.42 11.59
CA GLU A 228 -3.81 -15.48 12.10
C GLU A 228 -3.26 -14.55 10.98
N PRO A 229 -2.82 -13.32 11.32
CA PRO A 229 -2.24 -12.43 10.32
C PRO A 229 -0.96 -13.03 9.72
N VAL A 230 -0.54 -12.47 8.58
CA VAL A 230 0.77 -12.78 8.02
C VAL A 230 1.85 -12.23 8.96
N ALA A 231 2.93 -12.96 9.20
CA ALA A 231 4.07 -12.54 10.02
C ALA A 231 4.94 -11.49 9.28
N ILE A 232 4.33 -10.35 8.95
CA ILE A 232 4.92 -9.26 8.18
C ILE A 232 6.21 -8.76 8.84
N ARG A 233 6.28 -8.66 10.17
CA ARG A 233 7.51 -8.26 10.87
C ARG A 233 8.68 -9.17 10.54
N SER A 234 8.48 -10.47 10.67
CA SER A 234 9.53 -11.47 10.48
C SER A 234 9.97 -11.54 9.01
N LEU A 235 9.01 -11.40 8.09
CA LEU A 235 9.27 -11.29 6.65
C LEU A 235 10.06 -10.02 6.31
N GLU A 236 9.65 -8.86 6.87
CA GLU A 236 10.33 -7.58 6.67
C GLU A 236 11.76 -7.63 7.21
N ARG A 237 11.97 -8.24 8.38
CA ARG A 237 13.31 -8.45 8.95
C ARG A 237 14.19 -9.27 8.01
N PHE A 238 13.72 -10.42 7.56
CA PHE A 238 14.50 -11.28 6.66
C PHE A 238 14.90 -10.56 5.37
N ILE A 239 13.93 -9.90 4.71
CA ILE A 239 14.19 -9.19 3.45
C ILE A 239 15.07 -7.95 3.69
N GLY A 240 14.90 -7.25 4.81
CA GLY A 240 15.77 -6.16 5.23
C GLY A 240 17.21 -6.63 5.43
N ASP A 241 17.42 -7.70 6.21
CA ASP A 241 18.75 -8.27 6.46
C ASP A 241 19.40 -8.79 5.17
N TYR A 242 18.60 -9.42 4.28
CA TYR A 242 19.04 -9.81 2.93
C TYR A 242 19.54 -8.63 2.11
N ALA A 243 18.80 -7.51 2.12
CA ALA A 243 19.18 -6.31 1.39
C ALA A 243 20.42 -5.65 1.98
N LEU A 244 20.55 -5.63 3.31
CA LEU A 244 21.71 -5.09 4.00
C LEU A 244 22.98 -5.91 3.72
N GLY A 245 22.87 -7.24 3.64
CA GLY A 245 23.97 -8.11 3.21
C GLY A 245 24.44 -7.87 1.77
N LYS A 246 23.65 -7.14 0.97
CA LYS A 246 23.98 -6.69 -0.39
C LYS A 246 23.91 -5.17 -0.51
N ALA A 247 24.38 -4.46 0.51
CA ALA A 247 24.20 -3.01 0.63
C ALA A 247 24.65 -2.23 -0.62
N GLU A 248 25.79 -2.60 -1.23
CA GLU A 248 26.26 -1.95 -2.46
C GLU A 248 25.21 -1.99 -3.58
N ARG A 249 24.51 -3.10 -3.76
CA ARG A 249 23.48 -3.22 -4.81
C ARG A 249 22.29 -2.31 -4.54
N PHE A 250 21.79 -2.29 -3.31
CA PHE A 250 20.48 -1.69 -3.01
C PHE A 250 20.54 -0.23 -2.55
N PHE A 251 21.69 0.21 -2.03
CA PHE A 251 21.89 1.57 -1.53
C PHE A 251 22.76 2.43 -2.46
N LYS A 252 23.38 1.85 -3.49
CA LYS A 252 24.11 2.65 -4.48
C LYS A 252 23.15 3.46 -5.33
N VAL A 253 23.47 4.73 -5.52
CA VAL A 253 22.68 5.66 -6.32
C VAL A 253 23.41 5.97 -7.62
N GLU A 254 22.75 5.70 -8.75
CA GLU A 254 23.23 6.04 -10.09
C GLU A 254 22.40 7.18 -10.70
N THR A 255 22.18 8.25 -9.94
CA THR A 255 21.39 9.40 -10.38
C THR A 255 22.26 10.61 -10.70
N ARG A 256 21.79 11.46 -11.62
CA ARG A 256 22.49 12.70 -11.99
C ARG A 256 22.44 13.68 -10.83
N ASP A 257 23.55 14.35 -10.57
CA ASP A 257 23.61 15.43 -9.59
C ASP A 257 22.73 16.60 -10.06
N THR A 258 21.83 17.03 -9.18
CA THR A 258 20.95 18.18 -9.39
C THR A 258 21.65 19.52 -9.15
N GLY A 259 22.85 19.51 -8.55
CA GLY A 259 23.57 20.68 -8.08
C GLY A 259 23.01 21.30 -6.80
N LYS A 260 21.95 20.71 -6.21
CA LYS A 260 21.28 21.21 -5.02
C LYS A 260 21.82 20.55 -3.75
N LYS A 261 21.94 21.34 -2.68
CA LYS A 261 22.44 20.91 -1.36
C LYS A 261 21.36 21.02 -0.29
N VAL A 262 21.16 19.95 0.47
CA VAL A 262 20.19 19.88 1.56
C VAL A 262 20.87 19.57 2.88
N ALA A 263 20.59 20.38 3.91
CA ALA A 263 21.01 20.09 5.29
C ALA A 263 19.89 19.38 6.05
N ILE A 264 20.26 18.37 6.82
CA ILE A 264 19.36 17.65 7.73
C ILE A 264 19.90 17.78 9.15
N VAL A 265 19.07 18.25 10.08
CA VAL A 265 19.43 18.40 11.49
C VAL A 265 18.88 17.20 12.26
N GLY A 266 19.76 16.30 12.68
CA GLY A 266 19.43 15.07 13.41
C GLY A 266 19.51 13.81 12.53
N SER A 267 20.20 12.78 13.03
CA SER A 267 20.41 11.50 12.32
C SER A 267 19.46 10.38 12.80
N GLY A 268 18.31 10.74 13.39
CA GLY A 268 17.27 9.78 13.74
C GLY A 268 16.54 9.20 12.53
N PRO A 269 15.52 8.34 12.73
CA PRO A 269 14.82 7.67 11.63
C PRO A 269 14.25 8.62 10.59
N ALA A 270 13.71 9.77 11.01
CA ALA A 270 13.18 10.79 10.10
C ALA A 270 14.28 11.42 9.23
N GLY A 271 15.40 11.81 9.85
CA GLY A 271 16.54 12.41 9.14
C GLY A 271 17.20 11.44 8.17
N LEU A 272 17.46 10.19 8.60
CA LEU A 272 17.99 9.14 7.72
C LEU A 272 17.04 8.89 6.55
N THR A 273 15.74 8.71 6.82
CA THR A 273 14.77 8.47 5.73
C THR A 273 14.74 9.62 4.72
N ALA A 274 14.75 10.87 5.20
CA ALA A 274 14.82 12.02 4.30
C ALA A 274 16.12 12.01 3.47
N ALA A 275 17.26 11.74 4.09
CA ALA A 275 18.54 11.63 3.41
C ALA A 275 18.52 10.59 2.29
N TYR A 276 17.92 9.42 2.54
CA TYR A 276 17.79 8.36 1.54
C TYR A 276 17.06 8.82 0.28
N TYR A 277 15.87 9.41 0.43
CA TYR A 277 15.06 9.84 -0.71
C TYR A 277 15.65 11.07 -1.41
N LEU A 278 16.26 12.00 -0.68
CA LEU A 278 16.91 13.18 -1.26
C LEU A 278 18.16 12.78 -2.07
N ARG A 279 18.96 11.83 -1.58
CA ARG A 279 20.08 11.25 -2.35
C ARG A 279 19.58 10.53 -3.60
N LYS A 280 18.52 9.72 -3.49
CA LYS A 280 17.88 9.10 -4.66
C LYS A 280 17.32 10.11 -5.66
N SER A 281 16.95 11.31 -5.21
CA SER A 281 16.51 12.42 -6.09
C SER A 281 17.68 13.18 -6.72
N GLY A 282 18.94 12.85 -6.37
CA GLY A 282 20.14 13.45 -6.95
C GLY A 282 20.64 14.71 -6.22
N HIS A 283 20.14 15.01 -5.02
CA HIS A 283 20.60 16.15 -4.21
C HIS A 283 21.77 15.76 -3.33
N GLN A 284 22.73 16.66 -3.11
CA GLN A 284 23.78 16.47 -2.11
C GLN A 284 23.18 16.65 -0.71
N VAL A 285 23.48 15.74 0.22
CA VAL A 285 22.88 15.73 1.56
C VAL A 285 23.95 15.70 2.63
N VAL A 286 23.84 16.64 3.58
CA VAL A 286 24.68 16.71 4.79
C VAL A 286 23.78 16.56 6.01
N VAL A 287 24.06 15.57 6.86
CA VAL A 287 23.36 15.31 8.11
C VAL A 287 24.22 15.80 9.27
N PHE A 288 23.69 16.74 10.05
CA PHE A 288 24.30 17.27 11.26
C PHE A 288 23.78 16.51 12.48
N GLU A 289 24.68 15.96 13.28
CA GLU A 289 24.36 15.16 14.46
C GLU A 289 25.13 15.70 15.67
N LYS A 290 24.41 15.92 16.78
CA LYS A 290 24.99 16.43 18.03
C LYS A 290 25.81 15.36 18.75
N GLU A 291 25.43 14.10 18.60
CA GLU A 291 26.05 12.96 19.26
C GLU A 291 27.31 12.47 18.54
N ALA A 292 28.05 11.58 19.19
CA ALA A 292 29.30 11.03 18.67
C ALA A 292 29.10 10.05 17.51
N GLU A 293 27.94 9.40 17.43
CA GLU A 293 27.57 8.44 16.39
C GLU A 293 26.15 8.74 15.89
N PRO A 294 25.85 8.48 14.61
CA PRO A 294 24.51 8.72 14.08
C PRO A 294 23.52 7.59 14.44
N GLY A 295 22.24 7.85 14.24
CA GLY A 295 21.13 6.91 14.47
C GLY A 295 20.10 7.40 15.49
N GLY A 296 20.39 8.47 16.23
CA GLY A 296 19.49 9.05 17.23
C GLY A 296 19.03 8.03 18.28
N LEU A 297 17.73 8.02 18.61
CA LEU A 297 17.17 7.10 19.61
C LEU A 297 17.28 5.60 19.22
N LEU A 298 17.52 5.27 17.95
CA LEU A 298 17.83 3.89 17.55
C LEU A 298 19.15 3.42 18.15
N LYS A 299 20.16 4.29 18.15
CA LYS A 299 21.49 4.02 18.72
C LYS A 299 21.48 4.19 20.24
N TYR A 300 20.89 5.26 20.73
CA TYR A 300 21.03 5.65 22.14
C TYR A 300 19.88 5.23 23.05
N GLY A 301 18.69 4.99 22.53
CA GLY A 301 17.51 4.61 23.33
C GLY A 301 17.25 3.11 23.34
N ILE A 302 17.13 2.47 22.18
CA ILE A 302 16.67 1.08 22.08
C ILE A 302 17.79 0.11 22.49
N PRO A 303 17.61 -0.82 23.43
CA PRO A 303 18.65 -1.77 23.84
C PRO A 303 19.10 -2.75 22.73
N PRO A 304 20.33 -3.30 22.78
CA PRO A 304 20.87 -4.18 21.74
C PRO A 304 20.07 -5.47 21.54
N PHE A 305 19.50 -6.02 22.62
CA PHE A 305 18.66 -7.22 22.55
C PHE A 305 17.35 -7.06 21.77
N ARG A 306 16.92 -5.82 21.51
CA ARG A 306 15.80 -5.50 20.61
C ARG A 306 16.29 -5.00 19.25
N LEU A 307 17.36 -4.21 19.24
CA LEU A 307 17.98 -3.69 18.02
C LEU A 307 19.51 -3.81 18.12
N PRO A 308 20.10 -4.86 17.53
CA PRO A 308 21.54 -5.03 17.55
C PRO A 308 22.25 -3.82 16.93
N LYS A 309 23.25 -3.28 17.63
CA LYS A 309 23.94 -2.05 17.21
C LYS A 309 24.67 -2.22 15.89
N GLY A 310 25.26 -3.38 15.66
CA GLY A 310 25.91 -3.72 14.39
C GLY A 310 24.98 -3.63 13.17
N VAL A 311 23.69 -3.96 13.32
CA VAL A 311 22.71 -3.82 12.23
C VAL A 311 22.52 -2.34 11.87
N LEU A 312 22.36 -1.49 12.88
CA LEU A 312 22.22 -0.04 12.67
C LEU A 312 23.49 0.57 12.07
N GLU A 313 24.66 0.15 12.55
CA GLU A 313 25.97 0.59 12.05
C GLU A 313 26.17 0.25 10.58
N GLU A 314 25.82 -0.97 10.15
CA GLU A 314 25.89 -1.35 8.73
C GLU A 314 24.88 -0.57 7.87
N VAL A 315 23.69 -0.26 8.39
CA VAL A 315 22.73 0.62 7.68
C VAL A 315 23.32 2.02 7.50
N ILE A 316 23.86 2.62 8.55
CA ILE A 316 24.50 3.95 8.50
C ILE A 316 25.68 3.94 7.53
N LYS A 317 26.50 2.89 7.57
CA LYS A 317 27.63 2.70 6.67
C LYS A 317 27.16 2.60 5.22
N ALA A 318 26.09 1.87 4.93
CA ALA A 318 25.51 1.83 3.59
C ALA A 318 25.05 3.22 3.10
N PHE A 319 24.51 4.05 4.00
CA PHE A 319 24.12 5.43 3.66
C PHE A 319 25.34 6.31 3.36
N LYS A 320 26.41 6.14 4.12
CA LYS A 320 27.65 6.88 3.88
C LYS A 320 28.33 6.43 2.58
N ASP A 321 28.55 5.13 2.45
CA ASP A 321 29.45 4.57 1.43
C ASP A 321 28.78 4.42 0.06
N PHE A 322 27.46 4.13 0.02
CA PHE A 322 26.75 3.86 -1.23
C PHE A 322 25.73 4.93 -1.64
N LEU A 323 25.01 5.53 -0.67
CA LEU A 323 24.16 6.70 -1.00
C LEU A 323 24.99 7.98 -1.14
N GLY A 324 26.14 8.07 -0.47
CA GLY A 324 26.97 9.29 -0.44
C GLY A 324 26.41 10.37 0.49
N VAL A 325 25.84 9.98 1.63
CA VAL A 325 25.42 10.92 2.67
C VAL A 325 26.63 11.38 3.49
N GLU A 326 26.81 12.69 3.63
CA GLU A 326 27.85 13.25 4.49
C GLU A 326 27.32 13.40 5.93
N PHE A 327 28.03 12.84 6.91
CA PHE A 327 27.68 12.98 8.33
C PHE A 327 28.66 13.93 9.03
N ARG A 328 28.12 15.01 9.61
CA ARG A 328 28.83 15.98 10.46
C ARG A 328 28.46 15.70 11.91
N LEU A 329 29.26 14.86 12.57
CA LEU A 329 29.04 14.41 13.95
C LEU A 329 29.58 15.41 14.96
N LYS A 330 29.09 15.35 16.20
CA LYS A 330 29.43 16.30 17.29
C LYS A 330 29.20 17.77 16.93
N VAL A 331 28.17 18.04 16.12
CA VAL A 331 27.76 19.40 15.74
C VAL A 331 26.35 19.66 16.27
N GLN A 332 26.25 20.54 17.26
CA GLN A 332 24.98 20.93 17.85
C GLN A 332 24.49 22.26 17.25
N ILE A 333 23.38 22.19 16.50
CA ILE A 333 22.70 23.38 15.97
C ILE A 333 22.09 24.17 17.14
N GLY A 334 22.31 25.48 17.14
CA GLY A 334 22.04 26.40 18.24
C GLY A 334 23.25 26.71 19.11
N LYS A 335 24.33 25.91 19.02
CA LYS A 335 25.58 26.12 19.78
C LYS A 335 26.78 26.29 18.86
N ASP A 336 27.05 25.31 18.01
CA ASP A 336 28.22 25.29 17.12
C ASP A 336 27.93 25.99 15.77
N MET A 337 26.67 25.97 15.34
CA MET A 337 26.15 26.67 14.15
C MET A 337 24.71 27.11 14.42
N THR A 338 24.26 28.22 13.82
CA THR A 338 22.86 28.64 13.94
C THR A 338 21.99 28.05 12.82
N LEU A 339 20.68 27.97 13.05
CA LEU A 339 19.74 27.55 12.00
C LEU A 339 19.77 28.52 10.80
N LYS A 340 20.01 29.81 11.06
CA LYS A 340 20.13 30.84 10.01
C LYS A 340 21.35 30.60 9.11
N ASP A 341 22.47 30.16 9.69
CA ASP A 341 23.68 29.82 8.91
C ASP A 341 23.41 28.66 7.95
N LEU A 342 22.67 27.65 8.41
CA LEU A 342 22.25 26.52 7.58
C LEU A 342 21.31 26.98 6.45
N MET A 343 20.28 27.76 6.77
CA MET A 343 19.32 28.26 5.77
C MET A 343 19.99 29.13 4.69
N GLY A 344 21.07 29.85 5.04
CA GLY A 344 21.86 30.63 4.09
C GLY A 344 22.88 29.83 3.27
N SER A 345 23.29 28.64 3.74
CA SER A 345 24.35 27.83 3.11
C SER A 345 23.83 26.65 2.27
N PHE A 346 22.56 26.29 2.43
CA PHE A 346 21.93 25.15 1.78
C PHE A 346 20.67 25.60 1.02
N ASP A 347 20.34 24.90 -0.07
CA ASP A 347 19.13 25.20 -0.84
C ASP A 347 17.85 24.83 -0.05
N ALA A 348 17.93 23.84 0.84
CA ALA A 348 16.86 23.49 1.77
C ALA A 348 17.41 22.92 3.10
N VAL A 349 16.63 23.06 4.16
CA VAL A 349 16.95 22.55 5.51
C VAL A 349 15.78 21.74 6.06
N PHE A 350 16.06 20.55 6.59
CA PHE A 350 15.09 19.70 7.27
C PHE A 350 15.47 19.47 8.73
N ILE A 351 14.60 19.88 9.67
CA ILE A 351 14.81 19.67 11.10
C ILE A 351 14.11 18.38 11.55
N ALA A 352 14.92 17.42 12.00
CA ALA A 352 14.51 16.11 12.50
C ALA A 352 15.22 15.78 13.83
N SER A 353 15.34 16.77 14.71
CA SER A 353 16.09 16.67 15.98
C SER A 353 15.44 15.76 17.02
N GLY A 354 14.15 15.42 16.85
CA GLY A 354 13.41 14.51 17.71
C GLY A 354 13.05 15.08 19.09
N ALA A 355 12.60 14.21 19.99
CA ALA A 355 12.22 14.53 21.37
C ALA A 355 13.21 13.89 22.35
N TRP A 356 14.13 14.69 22.89
CA TRP A 356 15.20 14.23 23.80
C TRP A 356 15.09 14.80 25.21
N LYS A 357 14.24 15.80 25.43
CA LYS A 357 14.14 16.49 26.71
C LYS A 357 13.26 15.68 27.65
N GLU A 358 13.81 15.20 28.74
CA GLU A 358 13.05 14.46 29.75
C GLU A 358 11.96 15.33 30.39
N VAL A 359 10.76 14.77 30.54
CA VAL A 359 9.63 15.44 31.19
C VAL A 359 9.81 15.39 32.71
N ARG A 360 9.54 16.52 33.36
CA ARG A 360 9.57 16.62 34.82
C ARG A 360 8.30 16.00 35.42
N MET A 361 8.45 15.21 36.47
CA MET A 361 7.35 14.67 37.26
C MET A 361 6.72 15.75 38.16
N GLY A 362 7.53 16.70 38.65
CA GLY A 362 7.05 17.79 39.51
C GLY A 362 6.73 17.35 40.94
N ILE A 363 7.38 16.30 41.44
CA ILE A 363 7.24 15.85 42.83
C ILE A 363 8.41 16.36 43.69
N PRO A 364 8.21 16.57 45.01
CA PRO A 364 9.33 16.82 45.93
C PRO A 364 10.36 15.68 45.87
N GLY A 365 11.65 16.05 45.83
CA GLY A 365 12.76 15.10 45.76
C GLY A 365 13.02 14.49 44.38
N GLU A 366 12.41 15.01 43.31
CA GLU A 366 12.61 14.52 41.94
C GLU A 366 14.10 14.50 41.52
N GLU A 367 14.92 15.40 42.04
CA GLU A 367 16.37 15.47 41.79
C GLU A 367 17.15 14.25 42.28
N LEU A 368 16.56 13.41 43.14
CA LEU A 368 17.14 12.14 43.59
C LEU A 368 16.90 10.99 42.59
N LEU A 369 16.07 11.22 41.56
CA LEU A 369 15.68 10.22 40.57
C LEU A 369 16.58 10.32 39.33
N MET A 370 16.92 9.17 38.75
CA MET A 370 17.66 9.09 37.48
C MET A 370 16.71 9.16 36.30
N ASP A 371 17.16 9.75 35.19
CA ASP A 371 16.40 9.79 33.93
C ASP A 371 16.56 8.49 33.12
N GLY A 372 15.43 7.94 32.65
CA GLY A 372 15.39 6.65 31.96
C GLY A 372 16.07 6.66 30.61
N LEU A 373 15.87 7.68 29.78
CA LEU A 373 16.54 7.77 28.48
C LEU A 373 18.04 7.99 28.67
N HIS A 374 18.43 8.78 29.68
CA HIS A 374 19.83 9.00 30.00
C HIS A 374 20.51 7.68 30.41
N PHE A 375 19.89 6.92 31.31
CA PHE A 375 20.40 5.61 31.71
C PHE A 375 20.54 4.65 30.53
N LEU A 376 19.53 4.58 29.64
CA LEU A 376 19.63 3.76 28.42
C LEU A 376 20.76 4.24 27.50
N LYS A 377 20.98 5.55 27.39
CA LYS A 377 22.10 6.11 26.62
C LYS A 377 23.44 5.66 27.19
N GLU A 378 23.62 5.70 28.51
CA GLU A 378 24.86 5.24 29.16
C GLU A 378 25.08 3.74 28.95
N VAL A 379 24.03 2.91 29.09
CA VAL A 379 24.11 1.47 28.82
C VAL A 379 24.46 1.20 27.36
N ASN A 380 23.80 1.88 26.42
CA ASN A 380 24.12 1.74 25.00
C ASN A 380 25.52 2.28 24.65
N SER A 381 26.14 3.08 25.53
CA SER A 381 27.50 3.60 25.39
C SER A 381 28.56 2.82 26.18
N GLY A 382 28.17 1.75 26.88
CA GLY A 382 29.10 0.84 27.54
C GLY A 382 28.90 0.63 29.04
N LEU A 383 27.94 1.30 29.68
CA LEU A 383 27.63 1.06 31.10
C LEU A 383 27.13 -0.38 31.30
N ARG A 384 27.77 -1.13 32.21
CA ARG A 384 27.43 -2.54 32.52
C ARG A 384 27.21 -2.78 34.01
N GLU A 385 27.02 -1.72 34.79
CA GLU A 385 26.73 -1.78 36.22
C GLU A 385 25.32 -1.24 36.49
N ALA A 386 24.56 -1.94 37.33
CA ALA A 386 23.27 -1.45 37.80
C ALA A 386 23.47 -0.41 38.92
N PRO A 387 22.60 0.61 39.03
CA PRO A 387 22.69 1.63 40.07
C PRO A 387 22.31 1.12 41.48
N GLY A 388 21.98 -0.17 41.63
CA GLY A 388 21.54 -0.78 42.87
C GLY A 388 20.95 -2.16 42.63
N ARG A 389 20.59 -2.87 43.72
CA ARG A 389 20.00 -4.22 43.63
C ARG A 389 18.49 -4.18 43.51
N GLU A 390 17.79 -3.39 44.31
CA GLU A 390 16.32 -3.20 44.22
C GLU A 390 16.06 -1.81 43.62
N VAL A 391 15.54 -1.75 42.39
CA VAL A 391 15.42 -0.49 41.63
C VAL A 391 13.98 -0.27 41.19
N ALA A 392 13.42 0.92 41.45
CA ALA A 392 12.11 1.29 40.93
C ALA A 392 12.20 1.95 39.56
N VAL A 393 11.27 1.62 38.67
CA VAL A 393 11.16 2.24 37.33
C VAL A 393 9.78 2.85 37.19
N ILE A 394 9.71 4.18 37.10
CA ILE A 394 8.44 4.91 37.06
C ILE A 394 8.04 5.13 35.60
N GLY A 395 6.96 4.48 35.14
CA GLY A 395 6.47 4.65 33.78
C GLY A 395 5.78 3.40 33.23
N GLY A 396 5.23 3.51 32.02
CA GLY A 396 4.60 2.37 31.33
C GLY A 396 4.81 2.34 29.82
N GLY A 397 5.64 3.25 29.28
CA GLY A 397 6.02 3.27 27.87
C GLY A 397 7.19 2.33 27.56
N ASN A 398 7.63 2.29 26.29
CA ASN A 398 8.72 1.42 25.86
C ASN A 398 10.02 1.69 26.63
N VAL A 399 10.35 2.96 26.91
CA VAL A 399 11.53 3.32 27.71
C VAL A 399 11.49 2.67 29.10
N ALA A 400 10.34 2.69 29.79
CA ALA A 400 10.21 2.07 31.11
C ALA A 400 10.44 0.55 31.05
N ILE A 401 9.91 -0.11 30.03
CA ILE A 401 10.09 -1.56 29.84
C ILE A 401 11.54 -1.90 29.47
N ASP A 402 12.15 -1.13 28.57
CA ASP A 402 13.54 -1.30 28.17
C ASP A 402 14.48 -1.10 29.37
N VAL A 403 14.28 -0.04 30.16
CA VAL A 403 15.03 0.22 31.41
C VAL A 403 14.89 -0.97 32.37
N ALA A 404 13.66 -1.46 32.61
CA ALA A 404 13.44 -2.57 33.53
C ALA A 404 14.17 -3.84 33.07
N ARG A 405 14.08 -4.19 31.78
CA ARG A 405 14.74 -5.38 31.25
C ARG A 405 16.26 -5.25 31.25
N VAL A 406 16.79 -4.07 30.96
CA VAL A 406 18.22 -3.77 31.08
C VAL A 406 18.69 -3.96 32.52
N LEU A 407 17.99 -3.37 33.50
CA LEU A 407 18.31 -3.50 34.92
C LEU A 407 18.34 -4.97 35.36
N LEU A 408 17.36 -5.75 34.94
CA LEU A 408 17.31 -7.18 35.23
C LEU A 408 18.54 -7.92 34.68
N ARG A 409 18.92 -7.65 33.42
CA ARG A 409 20.09 -8.26 32.77
C ARG A 409 21.42 -7.77 33.36
N LEU A 410 21.44 -6.61 34.02
CA LEU A 410 22.55 -6.11 34.83
C LEU A 410 22.59 -6.70 36.25
N GLY A 411 21.67 -7.63 36.59
CA GLY A 411 21.63 -8.31 37.89
C GLY A 411 20.80 -7.60 38.96
N ALA A 412 20.09 -6.52 38.63
CA ALA A 412 19.17 -5.86 39.54
C ALA A 412 17.79 -6.53 39.56
N LYS A 413 16.94 -6.09 40.48
CA LYS A 413 15.54 -6.49 40.65
C LYS A 413 14.65 -5.27 40.42
N PRO A 414 14.23 -5.04 39.16
CA PRO A 414 13.40 -3.90 38.82
C PRO A 414 11.95 -4.09 39.27
N THR A 415 11.34 -3.02 39.77
CA THR A 415 9.87 -2.92 39.95
C THR A 415 9.34 -1.75 39.12
N VAL A 416 8.54 -2.06 38.11
CA VAL A 416 7.87 -1.06 37.27
C VAL A 416 6.65 -0.52 38.00
N ILE A 417 6.63 0.78 38.28
CA ILE A 417 5.52 1.48 38.93
C ILE A 417 4.75 2.24 37.86
N TYR A 418 3.47 1.89 37.69
CA TYR A 418 2.61 2.49 36.68
C TYR A 418 1.27 2.94 37.25
N ARG A 419 0.88 4.18 36.92
CA ARG A 419 -0.33 4.82 37.45
C ARG A 419 -1.67 4.27 36.90
N ARG A 420 -1.65 3.41 35.88
CA ARG A 420 -2.83 2.74 35.31
C ARG A 420 -2.67 1.22 35.38
N THR A 421 -3.55 0.47 34.73
CA THR A 421 -3.42 -0.98 34.62
C THR A 421 -2.60 -1.36 33.38
N GLU A 422 -2.24 -2.65 33.29
CA GLU A 422 -1.52 -3.25 32.17
C GLU A 422 -2.17 -2.95 30.81
N ASP A 423 -3.49 -3.05 30.71
CA ASP A 423 -4.25 -2.83 29.47
C ASP A 423 -4.11 -1.41 28.91
N GLN A 424 -3.70 -0.43 29.73
CA GLN A 424 -3.48 0.95 29.30
C GLN A 424 -2.00 1.30 29.12
N MET A 425 -1.07 0.34 29.22
CA MET A 425 0.35 0.59 28.97
C MET A 425 0.59 0.98 27.51
N PRO A 426 1.31 2.09 27.24
CA PRO A 426 1.72 2.45 25.88
C PRO A 426 2.77 1.53 25.26
N ALA A 427 3.52 0.79 26.09
CA ALA A 427 4.56 -0.11 25.61
C ALA A 427 4.01 -1.21 24.68
N LEU A 428 4.86 -1.73 23.81
CA LEU A 428 4.49 -2.86 22.96
C LEU A 428 4.15 -4.07 23.84
N LYS A 429 2.97 -4.67 23.59
CA LYS A 429 2.45 -5.78 24.39
C LYS A 429 3.46 -6.93 24.51
N GLU A 430 4.13 -7.28 23.42
CA GLU A 430 5.11 -8.37 23.37
C GLU A 430 6.35 -8.09 24.24
N GLU A 431 6.73 -6.81 24.40
CA GLU A 431 7.84 -6.39 25.25
C GLU A 431 7.45 -6.41 26.73
N VAL A 432 6.18 -6.06 27.04
CA VAL A 432 5.62 -6.20 28.39
C VAL A 432 5.54 -7.68 28.78
N GLU A 433 5.06 -8.54 27.86
CA GLU A 433 5.02 -9.99 28.04
C GLU A 433 6.44 -10.56 28.23
N ALA A 434 7.42 -10.12 27.44
CA ALA A 434 8.82 -10.53 27.61
C ALA A 434 9.42 -10.07 28.95
N ALA A 435 9.11 -8.85 29.40
CA ALA A 435 9.55 -8.36 30.70
C ALA A 435 9.00 -9.20 31.86
N LYS A 436 7.71 -9.60 31.79
CA LYS A 436 7.10 -10.49 32.78
C LYS A 436 7.72 -11.89 32.75
N GLU A 437 7.97 -12.42 31.55
CA GLU A 437 8.62 -13.73 31.36
C GLU A 437 10.03 -13.76 31.97
N GLU A 438 10.77 -12.65 31.87
CA GLU A 438 12.09 -12.49 32.48
C GLU A 438 12.03 -12.27 34.00
N GLY A 439 10.86 -11.95 34.57
CA GLY A 439 10.67 -11.80 36.02
C GLY A 439 10.63 -10.36 36.54
N VAL A 440 10.41 -9.37 35.66
CA VAL A 440 10.19 -7.97 36.07
C VAL A 440 8.90 -7.88 36.90
N LYS A 441 8.97 -7.20 38.06
CA LYS A 441 7.80 -6.93 38.90
C LYS A 441 7.05 -5.70 38.42
N PHE A 442 5.73 -5.72 38.54
CA PHE A 442 4.86 -4.59 38.17
C PHE A 442 3.96 -4.21 39.35
N GLU A 443 3.98 -2.92 39.68
CA GLU A 443 3.07 -2.25 40.62
C GLU A 443 2.16 -1.31 39.84
N PHE A 444 1.00 -1.85 39.43
CA PHE A 444 -0.03 -1.08 38.74
C PHE A 444 -0.82 -0.21 39.70
N LEU A 445 -1.60 0.73 39.13
CA LEU A 445 -2.45 1.65 39.87
C LEU A 445 -1.70 2.32 41.03
N THR A 446 -0.47 2.75 40.77
CA THR A 446 0.41 3.33 41.78
C THR A 446 1.10 4.56 41.19
N LEU A 447 1.07 5.67 41.92
CA LEU A 447 1.70 6.92 41.52
C LEU A 447 2.65 7.40 42.62
N PRO A 448 3.95 7.60 42.30
CA PRO A 448 4.86 8.27 43.21
C PRO A 448 4.50 9.74 43.39
N ILE A 449 4.53 10.23 44.64
CA ILE A 449 4.15 11.60 45.00
C ILE A 449 5.28 12.38 45.68
N GLU A 450 6.29 11.70 46.21
CA GLU A 450 7.42 12.31 46.94
C GLU A 450 8.59 11.31 47.02
N ALA A 451 9.81 11.81 46.93
CA ALA A 451 11.03 11.03 47.11
C ALA A 451 11.92 11.67 48.19
N GLU A 452 12.50 10.87 49.06
CA GLU A 452 13.38 11.33 50.14
C GLU A 452 14.65 10.48 50.23
N ARG A 453 15.75 11.09 50.66
CA ARG A 453 17.01 10.38 50.88
C ARG A 453 17.04 9.75 52.27
N LYS A 454 17.32 8.44 52.35
CA LYS A 454 17.58 7.72 53.60
C LYS A 454 18.89 6.94 53.50
N GLY A 455 19.97 7.55 53.99
CA GLY A 455 21.33 7.02 53.82
C GLY A 455 21.72 6.98 52.33
N GLU A 456 22.09 5.81 51.84
CA GLU A 456 22.42 5.60 50.42
C GLU A 456 21.18 5.30 49.55
N LYS A 457 20.02 5.08 50.17
CA LYS A 457 18.79 4.66 49.50
C LYS A 457 17.79 5.79 49.32
N VAL A 458 16.80 5.54 48.46
CA VAL A 458 15.67 6.45 48.19
C VAL A 458 14.40 5.86 48.79
N LEU A 459 13.74 6.62 49.67
CA LEU A 459 12.38 6.36 50.10
C LEU A 459 11.42 6.96 49.07
N LEU A 460 10.61 6.12 48.43
CA LEU A 460 9.63 6.53 47.45
C LEU A 460 8.22 6.43 48.04
N LYS A 461 7.61 7.58 48.32
CA LYS A 461 6.24 7.65 48.80
C LYS A 461 5.29 7.64 47.61
N CYS A 462 4.35 6.72 47.65
CA CYS A 462 3.40 6.44 46.58
C CYS A 462 1.97 6.51 47.11
N VAL A 463 1.02 6.75 46.22
CA VAL A 463 -0.43 6.65 46.48
C VAL A 463 -1.04 5.61 45.55
N ARG A 464 -2.05 4.87 46.03
CA ARG A 464 -2.82 3.95 45.17
C ARG A 464 -3.78 4.75 44.30
N MET A 465 -4.01 4.23 43.10
CA MET A 465 -4.86 4.84 42.08
C MET A 465 -6.07 3.94 41.81
N LYS A 466 -7.14 4.53 41.27
CA LYS A 466 -8.25 3.83 40.62
C LYS A 466 -8.46 4.40 39.21
N LEU A 467 -9.06 3.62 38.32
CA LEU A 467 -9.46 4.13 37.01
C LEU A 467 -10.75 4.95 37.15
N GLY A 468 -10.73 6.16 36.60
CA GLY A 468 -11.87 7.05 36.47
C GLY A 468 -12.40 7.13 35.04
N ALA A 469 -13.04 8.23 34.70
CA ALA A 469 -13.56 8.49 33.35
C ALA A 469 -12.44 8.56 32.30
N ILE A 470 -12.80 8.40 31.02
CA ILE A 470 -11.86 8.53 29.91
C ILE A 470 -11.30 9.95 29.85
N ASP A 471 -9.97 10.07 29.79
CA ASP A 471 -9.24 11.33 29.65
C ASP A 471 -9.07 11.77 28.19
N HIS A 472 -8.42 12.91 27.98
CA HIS A 472 -8.11 13.47 26.66
C HIS A 472 -7.23 12.56 25.77
N THR A 473 -6.57 11.55 26.35
CA THR A 473 -5.79 10.56 25.60
C THR A 473 -6.65 9.39 25.11
N GLY A 474 -7.96 9.40 25.40
CA GLY A 474 -8.90 8.33 25.04
C GLY A 474 -8.80 7.10 25.95
N ARG A 475 -8.15 7.23 27.10
CA ARG A 475 -7.93 6.13 28.05
C ARG A 475 -8.50 6.47 29.43
N PRO A 476 -8.88 5.50 30.27
CA PRO A 476 -9.31 5.77 31.64
C PRO A 476 -8.28 6.60 32.43
N ALA A 477 -8.75 7.68 33.06
CA ALA A 477 -7.93 8.59 33.85
C ALA A 477 -7.51 7.92 35.17
N PRO A 478 -6.23 8.03 35.59
CA PRO A 478 -5.82 7.58 36.90
C PRO A 478 -6.23 8.60 37.97
N VAL A 479 -6.98 8.17 38.98
CA VAL A 479 -7.48 9.01 40.09
C VAL A 479 -6.89 8.51 41.42
N PRO A 480 -6.28 9.38 42.24
CA PRO A 480 -5.75 8.98 43.56
C PRO A 480 -6.84 8.45 44.48
N ILE A 481 -6.47 7.50 45.35
CA ILE A 481 -7.30 7.05 46.47
C ILE A 481 -6.75 7.73 47.73
N GLU A 482 -7.53 8.65 48.31
CA GLU A 482 -7.14 9.36 49.53
C GLU A 482 -6.89 8.40 50.69
N GLY A 483 -5.83 8.65 51.48
CA GLY A 483 -5.47 7.82 52.64
C GLY A 483 -4.80 6.49 52.29
N SER A 484 -4.44 6.27 51.02
CA SER A 484 -3.79 5.04 50.54
C SER A 484 -2.28 5.20 50.37
N GLU A 485 -1.68 6.23 50.97
CA GLU A 485 -0.26 6.52 50.86
C GLU A 485 0.58 5.44 51.56
N PHE A 486 1.67 5.04 50.90
CA PHE A 486 2.64 4.09 51.45
C PHE A 486 4.04 4.44 50.95
N THR A 487 5.06 3.99 51.67
CA THR A 487 6.46 4.26 51.33
C THR A 487 7.21 2.96 51.11
N VAL A 488 8.01 2.91 50.05
CA VAL A 488 8.87 1.77 49.73
C VAL A 488 10.30 2.26 49.57
N GLU A 489 11.25 1.46 50.05
CA GLU A 489 12.68 1.77 50.01
C GLU A 489 13.32 1.09 48.80
N TYR A 490 14.06 1.85 47.99
CA TYR A 490 14.81 1.37 46.83
C TYR A 490 16.25 1.85 46.87
N ASP A 491 17.16 1.08 46.28
CA ASP A 491 18.56 1.49 46.14
C ASP A 491 18.69 2.63 45.12
N ALA A 492 17.90 2.58 44.05
CA ALA A 492 17.79 3.64 43.06
C ALA A 492 16.36 3.72 42.49
N VAL A 493 16.01 4.87 41.93
CA VAL A 493 14.72 5.08 41.25
C VAL A 493 14.97 5.78 39.92
N ILE A 494 14.45 5.19 38.84
CA ILE A 494 14.59 5.69 37.47
C ILE A 494 13.23 6.14 36.96
N LYS A 495 13.12 7.38 36.47
CA LYS A 495 11.88 7.92 35.88
C LYS A 495 11.91 7.84 34.35
N ALA A 496 10.83 7.31 33.78
CA ALA A 496 10.60 7.14 32.35
C ALA A 496 9.16 7.60 32.01
N VAL A 497 8.89 8.87 32.29
CA VAL A 497 7.55 9.48 32.21
C VAL A 497 7.28 10.22 30.90
N GLY A 498 8.23 10.18 29.96
CA GLY A 498 8.11 10.68 28.59
C GLY A 498 9.09 11.81 28.28
N GLU A 499 9.22 12.09 26.99
CA GLU A 499 10.15 13.05 26.43
C GLU A 499 9.42 14.19 25.70
N ALA A 500 10.12 15.30 25.52
CA ALA A 500 9.64 16.49 24.83
C ALA A 500 10.65 16.97 23.78
N PRO A 501 10.19 17.62 22.71
CA PRO A 501 11.06 18.32 21.78
C PRO A 501 11.81 19.47 22.45
N ASP A 502 13.03 19.73 21.97
CA ASP A 502 13.76 20.95 22.28
C ASP A 502 13.71 21.87 21.07
N THR A 503 13.04 23.02 21.22
CA THR A 503 12.86 24.04 20.19
C THR A 503 13.68 25.31 20.46
N SER A 504 14.54 25.32 21.48
CA SER A 504 15.27 26.51 21.93
C SER A 504 16.21 27.11 20.88
N PHE A 505 16.67 26.31 19.92
CA PHE A 505 17.53 26.76 18.81
C PHE A 505 16.76 27.28 17.58
N ILE A 506 15.42 27.18 17.59
CA ILE A 506 14.56 27.58 16.48
C ILE A 506 14.09 29.03 16.71
N PRO A 507 14.27 29.93 15.73
CA PRO A 507 13.79 31.31 15.84
C PRO A 507 12.29 31.40 16.12
N GLU A 508 11.88 32.33 16.99
CA GLU A 508 10.49 32.51 17.43
C GLU A 508 9.49 32.72 16.28
N VAL A 509 9.93 33.30 15.16
CA VAL A 509 9.09 33.49 13.96
C VAL A 509 8.51 32.16 13.44
N PHE A 510 9.26 31.06 13.59
CA PHE A 510 8.88 29.71 13.18
C PHE A 510 8.19 28.90 14.29
N LEU A 511 7.95 29.49 15.46
CA LEU A 511 7.30 28.83 16.60
C LEU A 511 5.89 29.37 16.85
N ASP A 512 4.96 28.52 17.26
CA ASP A 512 3.62 28.89 17.71
C ASP A 512 3.64 29.45 19.15
N GLU A 513 2.50 29.93 19.62
CA GLU A 513 2.34 30.49 20.97
C GLU A 513 2.68 29.50 22.10
N LYS A 514 2.75 28.20 21.79
CA LYS A 514 3.10 27.11 22.72
C LYS A 514 4.55 26.65 22.56
N GLY A 515 5.36 27.36 21.77
CA GLY A 515 6.77 27.04 21.52
C GLY A 515 6.98 25.82 20.61
N ARG A 516 5.97 25.37 19.87
CA ARG A 516 6.06 24.27 18.89
C ARG A 516 6.33 24.81 17.49
N VAL A 517 6.96 24.02 16.64
CA VAL A 517 7.25 24.45 15.25
C VAL A 517 5.94 24.68 14.48
N LYS A 518 5.77 25.87 13.89
CA LYS A 518 4.71 26.21 12.94
C LYS A 518 4.98 25.47 11.63
N VAL A 519 4.34 24.34 11.44
CA VAL A 519 4.58 23.48 10.26
C VAL A 519 3.26 23.10 9.61
N ASP A 520 3.26 23.07 8.28
CA ASP A 520 2.16 22.49 7.52
C ASP A 520 2.11 20.97 7.75
N GLY A 521 0.97 20.48 8.26
CA GLY A 521 0.84 19.09 8.70
C GLY A 521 0.91 18.05 7.60
N VAL A 522 0.77 18.45 6.32
CA VAL A 522 0.84 17.54 5.17
C VAL A 522 2.26 17.54 4.61
N THR A 523 2.80 18.72 4.37
CA THR A 523 4.04 18.93 3.60
C THR A 523 5.29 18.98 4.46
N GLY A 524 5.15 19.28 5.75
CA GLY A 524 6.28 19.52 6.64
C GLY A 524 6.95 20.88 6.41
N PHE A 525 6.38 21.74 5.55
CA PHE A 525 6.94 23.06 5.26
C PHE A 525 6.71 24.02 6.43
N VAL A 526 7.75 24.79 6.78
CA VAL A 526 7.74 25.78 7.85
C VAL A 526 7.74 27.19 7.27
N GLY A 527 8.59 27.45 6.28
CA GLY A 527 8.73 28.75 5.63
C GLY A 527 10.10 28.92 4.98
N GLU A 528 10.22 29.84 4.02
CA GLU A 528 11.45 30.06 3.23
C GLU A 528 11.93 28.76 2.57
N ASN A 529 13.03 28.18 3.03
CA ASN A 529 13.57 26.88 2.59
C ASN A 529 13.61 25.83 3.72
N LEU A 530 12.82 26.03 4.78
CA LEU A 530 12.84 25.24 6.00
C LEU A 530 11.66 24.25 6.08
N PHE A 531 11.99 23.03 6.49
CA PHE A 531 11.05 21.93 6.72
C PHE A 531 11.30 21.30 8.10
N ALA A 532 10.28 20.69 8.70
CA ALA A 532 10.41 20.00 9.99
C ALA A 532 9.54 18.73 10.05
N GLY A 533 9.99 17.72 10.81
CA GLY A 533 9.26 16.47 10.93
C GLY A 533 9.79 15.51 11.99
N GLY A 534 9.12 14.37 12.10
CA GLY A 534 9.38 13.38 13.15
C GLY A 534 8.95 13.87 14.53
N ASP A 535 9.56 13.30 15.57
CA ASP A 535 9.18 13.53 16.96
C ASP A 535 9.33 14.99 17.41
N LEU A 536 10.11 15.81 16.69
CA LEU A 536 10.17 17.26 16.92
C LEU A 536 8.79 17.93 16.77
N VAL A 537 8.00 17.47 15.79
CA VAL A 537 6.70 18.04 15.44
C VAL A 537 5.58 17.33 16.18
N THR A 538 5.62 16.00 16.23
CA THR A 538 4.53 15.18 16.77
C THR A 538 4.64 14.93 18.28
N GLY A 539 5.82 15.19 18.88
CA GLY A 539 6.21 14.55 20.13
C GLY A 539 6.62 13.08 19.91
N PRO A 540 7.02 12.37 20.99
CA PRO A 540 7.45 10.98 20.91
C PRO A 540 6.42 10.08 20.20
N ALA A 541 6.88 9.38 19.17
CA ALA A 541 6.04 8.53 18.34
C ALA A 541 6.73 7.18 18.07
N THR A 542 6.41 6.52 16.96
CA THR A 542 7.06 5.28 16.55
C THR A 542 8.07 5.49 15.42
N VAL A 543 9.05 4.59 15.31
CA VAL A 543 10.07 4.62 14.24
C VAL A 543 9.45 4.71 12.85
N VAL A 544 8.36 3.97 12.60
CA VAL A 544 7.66 3.99 11.30
C VAL A 544 6.93 5.31 11.02
N GLU A 545 6.51 6.05 12.06
CA GLU A 545 5.94 7.39 11.92
C GLU A 545 7.02 8.43 11.60
N ALA A 546 8.19 8.31 12.22
CA ALA A 546 9.36 9.12 11.88
C ALA A 546 9.82 8.87 10.43
N ILE A 547 9.87 7.61 9.97
CA ILE A 547 10.12 7.24 8.56
C ILE A 547 9.08 7.90 7.65
N SER A 548 7.80 7.82 8.01
CA SER A 548 6.71 8.47 7.25
C SER A 548 6.92 9.99 7.13
N ALA A 549 7.33 10.66 8.20
CA ALA A 549 7.62 12.09 8.19
C ALA A 549 8.84 12.43 7.33
N GLY A 550 9.94 11.68 7.44
CA GLY A 550 11.14 11.87 6.62
C GLY A 550 10.88 11.67 5.13
N LYS A 551 10.09 10.65 4.77
CA LYS A 551 9.67 10.40 3.38
C LYS A 551 8.84 11.55 2.83
N ARG A 552 7.85 12.03 3.58
CA ARG A 552 7.03 13.19 3.17
C ARG A 552 7.90 14.44 2.98
N ALA A 553 8.76 14.75 3.95
CA ALA A 553 9.64 15.91 3.86
C ALA A 553 10.53 15.84 2.61
N ALA A 554 11.14 14.69 2.31
CA ALA A 554 11.96 14.54 1.10
C ALA A 554 11.18 14.76 -0.20
N VAL A 555 9.94 14.26 -0.29
CA VAL A 555 9.07 14.48 -1.47
C VAL A 555 8.82 15.98 -1.69
N PHE A 556 8.47 16.70 -0.63
CA PHE A 556 8.14 18.13 -0.75
C PHE A 556 9.37 19.02 -0.85
N ILE A 557 10.50 18.65 -0.25
CA ILE A 557 11.79 19.33 -0.48
C ILE A 557 12.19 19.19 -1.96
N ASN A 558 12.11 17.98 -2.54
CA ASN A 558 12.41 17.79 -3.96
C ASN A 558 11.45 18.60 -4.87
N GLN A 559 10.16 18.66 -4.52
CA GLN A 559 9.20 19.51 -5.24
C GLN A 559 9.56 21.00 -5.14
N PHE A 560 9.86 21.48 -3.93
CA PHE A 560 10.29 22.86 -3.69
C PHE A 560 11.55 23.21 -4.48
N LEU A 561 12.58 22.35 -4.47
CA LEU A 561 13.84 22.59 -5.17
C LEU A 561 13.71 22.54 -6.69
N SER A 562 12.73 21.81 -7.22
CA SER A 562 12.51 21.66 -8.67
C SER A 562 11.52 22.68 -9.25
N LYS A 563 10.46 23.03 -8.51
CA LYS A 563 9.38 23.92 -8.99
C LYS A 563 9.37 25.31 -8.34
N GLY A 564 10.06 25.48 -7.21
CA GLY A 564 10.01 26.71 -6.40
C GLY A 564 8.75 26.84 -5.55
N GLU A 565 7.84 25.86 -5.58
CA GLU A 565 6.59 25.85 -4.82
C GLU A 565 6.29 24.46 -4.25
N VAL A 566 5.45 24.43 -3.21
CA VAL A 566 5.01 23.21 -2.54
C VAL A 566 3.51 23.06 -2.77
N THR A 567 3.11 22.04 -3.52
CA THR A 567 1.70 21.77 -3.86
C THR A 567 1.37 20.30 -3.64
N VAL A 568 0.24 20.03 -2.97
CA VAL A 568 -0.25 18.66 -2.79
C VAL A 568 -0.95 18.23 -4.08
N GLU A 569 -0.32 17.30 -4.80
CA GLU A 569 -0.90 16.70 -6.01
C GLU A 569 -1.77 15.48 -5.64
N GLU A 570 -2.89 15.28 -6.33
CA GLU A 570 -3.69 14.05 -6.17
C GLU A 570 -2.93 12.87 -6.79
N PRO A 571 -2.79 11.74 -6.06
CA PRO A 571 -2.12 10.57 -6.60
C PRO A 571 -2.95 9.97 -7.75
N LYS A 572 -2.32 9.81 -8.92
CA LYS A 572 -2.92 9.15 -10.09
C LYS A 572 -2.99 7.63 -9.86
N GLU A 573 -3.97 6.94 -10.43
CA GLU A 573 -4.04 5.47 -10.37
C GLU A 573 -2.82 4.85 -11.06
N VAL A 574 -2.11 3.95 -10.36
CA VAL A 574 -0.92 3.26 -10.91
C VAL A 574 -1.24 1.76 -10.96
N PRO A 575 -1.64 1.24 -12.14
CA PRO A 575 -2.14 -0.11 -12.25
C PRO A 575 -1.04 -1.14 -12.05
N ILE A 576 -1.35 -2.17 -11.25
CA ILE A 576 -0.49 -3.34 -11.04
C ILE A 576 -1.29 -4.61 -11.29
N TRP A 577 -0.79 -5.41 -12.21
CA TRP A 577 -1.29 -6.72 -12.56
C TRP A 577 -0.40 -7.78 -11.93
N ASP A 578 -1.00 -8.73 -11.19
CA ASP A 578 -0.25 -9.77 -10.50
C ASP A 578 -1.03 -11.08 -10.48
N LYS A 579 -0.33 -12.20 -10.32
CA LYS A 579 -0.94 -13.53 -10.23
C LYS A 579 -1.80 -13.64 -8.99
N VAL A 580 -2.90 -14.38 -9.11
CA VAL A 580 -3.68 -14.80 -7.94
C VAL A 580 -2.80 -15.72 -7.08
N ASN A 581 -2.87 -15.56 -5.75
CA ASN A 581 -2.30 -16.55 -4.83
C ASN A 581 -3.42 -17.53 -4.44
N ASN A 582 -3.38 -18.77 -4.91
CA ASN A 582 -4.36 -19.80 -4.53
C ASN A 582 -3.95 -20.60 -3.29
N ALA A 583 -2.65 -20.60 -2.94
CA ALA A 583 -2.15 -21.29 -1.75
C ALA A 583 -2.69 -20.66 -0.45
N CYS A 584 -3.13 -19.40 -0.49
CA CYS A 584 -3.62 -18.68 0.68
C CYS A 584 -5.10 -18.92 1.03
N LEU A 585 -5.84 -19.69 0.22
CA LEU A 585 -7.30 -19.75 0.29
C LEU A 585 -7.84 -20.59 1.45
N GLY A 586 -6.99 -21.43 2.04
CA GLY A 586 -7.29 -22.20 3.24
C GLY A 586 -6.59 -21.66 4.49
N PRO A 587 -7.09 -22.02 5.69
CA PRO A 587 -6.40 -21.71 6.93
C PRO A 587 -5.05 -22.43 6.99
N SER A 588 -4.06 -21.78 7.58
CA SER A 588 -2.72 -22.33 7.80
C SER A 588 -2.04 -21.63 8.99
N PRO A 589 -1.22 -22.37 9.76
CA PRO A 589 -0.55 -21.82 10.93
C PRO A 589 0.40 -20.69 10.55
N ARG A 590 0.46 -19.66 11.39
CA ARG A 590 1.43 -18.57 11.26
C ARG A 590 2.82 -19.06 11.67
N VAL A 591 3.84 -18.72 10.88
CA VAL A 591 5.24 -18.96 11.27
C VAL A 591 5.58 -18.15 12.51
N LYS A 592 6.30 -18.76 13.45
CA LYS A 592 6.73 -18.13 14.69
C LYS A 592 8.25 -18.09 14.70
N ALA A 593 8.80 -16.88 14.73
CA ALA A 593 10.22 -16.71 14.96
C ALA A 593 10.61 -17.29 16.32
N GLU A 594 11.69 -18.07 16.34
CA GLU A 594 12.23 -18.64 17.57
C GLU A 594 12.70 -17.52 18.51
N LYS A 595 12.47 -17.71 19.82
CA LYS A 595 12.93 -16.79 20.86
C LYS A 595 14.07 -17.43 21.63
N VAL A 596 15.06 -16.62 22.00
CA VAL A 596 16.13 -17.05 22.90
C VAL A 596 15.51 -17.41 24.28
N PRO A 597 15.81 -18.60 24.84
CA PRO A 597 15.35 -18.98 26.17
C PRO A 597 15.77 -17.96 27.22
N VAL A 598 14.90 -17.68 28.21
CA VAL A 598 15.15 -16.67 29.25
C VAL A 598 16.53 -16.84 29.92
N SER A 599 16.96 -18.07 30.16
CA SER A 599 18.26 -18.39 30.79
C SER A 599 19.49 -18.03 29.94
N GLN A 600 19.31 -17.78 28.64
CA GLN A 600 20.37 -17.41 27.71
C GLN A 600 20.27 -15.96 27.22
N ARG A 601 19.25 -15.21 27.67
CA ARG A 601 19.09 -13.80 27.31
C ARG A 601 20.17 -12.97 28.00
N GLY A 602 20.81 -12.09 27.23
CA GLY A 602 21.84 -11.17 27.69
C GLY A 602 21.67 -9.78 27.08
N ILE A 603 22.45 -8.80 27.52
CA ILE A 603 22.30 -7.41 27.03
C ILE A 603 22.57 -7.28 25.53
N GLU A 604 23.54 -8.05 25.03
CA GLU A 604 24.02 -7.97 23.64
C GLU A 604 23.33 -8.94 22.67
N VAL A 605 22.57 -9.90 23.19
CA VAL A 605 21.98 -10.97 22.38
C VAL A 605 20.55 -10.59 22.00
N GLU A 606 20.25 -10.62 20.70
CA GLU A 606 18.90 -10.39 20.19
C GLU A 606 17.92 -11.47 20.70
N ASP A 607 16.77 -11.07 21.25
CA ASP A 607 15.86 -12.02 21.89
C ASP A 607 15.05 -12.88 20.92
N VAL A 608 14.93 -12.42 19.67
CA VAL A 608 14.13 -13.07 18.62
C VAL A 608 15.06 -13.37 17.46
N LEU A 609 15.02 -14.59 16.95
CA LEU A 609 15.82 -15.00 15.79
C LEU A 609 15.11 -14.67 14.47
N GLY A 610 15.88 -14.58 13.39
CA GLY A 610 15.34 -14.41 12.03
C GLY A 610 14.73 -15.71 11.52
N LEU A 611 13.83 -15.62 10.54
CA LEU A 611 13.34 -16.77 9.80
C LEU A 611 14.36 -17.23 8.77
N ASP A 612 14.34 -18.50 8.40
CA ASP A 612 15.04 -18.98 7.21
C ASP A 612 14.25 -18.72 5.91
N LEU A 613 14.87 -18.99 4.76
CA LEU A 613 14.25 -18.73 3.45
C LEU A 613 13.02 -19.62 3.19
N GLU A 614 12.99 -20.85 3.67
CA GLU A 614 11.86 -21.75 3.45
C GLU A 614 10.67 -21.32 4.32
N GLU A 615 10.90 -20.96 5.58
CA GLU A 615 9.92 -20.33 6.45
C GLU A 615 9.33 -19.05 5.84
N VAL A 616 10.18 -18.20 5.26
CA VAL A 616 9.77 -16.97 4.57
C VAL A 616 8.90 -17.27 3.35
N LYS A 617 9.25 -18.29 2.56
CA LYS A 617 8.45 -18.72 1.40
C LYS A 617 7.10 -19.29 1.83
N GLU A 618 7.07 -20.12 2.86
CA GLU A 618 5.82 -20.69 3.39
C GLU A 618 4.90 -19.60 3.95
N GLU A 619 5.44 -18.67 4.72
CA GLU A 619 4.66 -17.55 5.25
C GLU A 619 4.19 -16.60 4.13
N ALA A 620 4.99 -16.38 3.08
CA ALA A 620 4.58 -15.59 1.93
C ALA A 620 3.41 -16.22 1.15
N LYS A 621 3.27 -17.56 1.14
CA LYS A 621 2.12 -18.27 0.57
C LYS A 621 0.83 -18.00 1.34
N ARG A 622 0.90 -17.61 2.62
CA ARG A 622 -0.27 -17.22 3.43
C ARG A 622 -0.85 -15.85 3.02
N CYS A 623 -0.07 -14.98 2.38
CA CYS A 623 -0.56 -13.66 1.99
C CYS A 623 -1.75 -13.77 1.02
N LEU A 624 -2.91 -13.15 1.34
CA LEU A 624 -4.08 -13.13 0.46
C LEU A 624 -3.85 -12.45 -0.90
N ASN A 625 -2.68 -11.83 -1.10
CA ASN A 625 -2.33 -11.04 -2.26
C ASN A 625 -3.29 -9.88 -2.59
N CYS A 626 -4.22 -9.55 -1.69
CA CYS A 626 -5.21 -8.46 -1.61
C CYS A 626 -5.57 -7.65 -2.89
N GLY A 627 -5.59 -8.28 -4.06
CA GLY A 627 -5.99 -7.67 -5.32
C GLY A 627 -7.46 -7.91 -5.65
N CYS A 628 -8.02 -7.05 -6.48
CA CYS A 628 -9.34 -7.26 -7.05
C CYS A 628 -9.31 -8.38 -8.08
N VAL A 629 -10.17 -9.37 -7.90
CA VAL A 629 -10.35 -10.52 -8.81
C VAL A 629 -11.67 -10.46 -9.57
N ALA A 630 -12.33 -9.28 -9.60
CA ALA A 630 -13.49 -9.06 -10.47
C ALA A 630 -13.10 -9.30 -11.93
N VAL A 631 -14.06 -9.66 -12.79
CA VAL A 631 -13.78 -9.95 -14.20
C VAL A 631 -14.34 -8.85 -15.11
N SER A 632 -13.64 -8.61 -16.22
CA SER A 632 -14.13 -7.69 -17.25
C SER A 632 -15.42 -8.22 -17.86
N PRO A 633 -16.45 -7.37 -18.05
CA PRO A 633 -17.74 -7.79 -18.59
C PRO A 633 -17.90 -7.61 -20.10
N SER A 634 -16.96 -6.93 -20.77
CA SER A 634 -17.15 -6.50 -22.16
C SER A 634 -16.87 -7.63 -23.15
N ASP A 635 -17.92 -8.22 -23.72
CA ASP A 635 -17.80 -9.18 -24.82
C ASP A 635 -17.21 -8.53 -26.08
N LEU A 636 -17.56 -7.27 -26.38
CA LEU A 636 -17.05 -6.60 -27.57
C LEU A 636 -15.56 -6.29 -27.46
N ALA A 637 -15.05 -5.99 -26.26
CA ALA A 637 -13.61 -5.80 -26.08
C ALA A 637 -12.82 -7.05 -26.48
N VAL A 638 -13.31 -8.24 -26.15
CA VAL A 638 -12.66 -9.51 -26.49
C VAL A 638 -12.55 -9.66 -28.01
N ALA A 639 -13.64 -9.43 -28.75
CA ALA A 639 -13.66 -9.49 -30.21
C ALA A 639 -12.81 -8.38 -30.85
N LEU A 640 -12.92 -7.15 -30.36
CA LEU A 640 -12.22 -5.99 -30.89
C LEU A 640 -10.70 -6.09 -30.70
N ILE A 641 -10.24 -6.63 -29.57
CA ILE A 641 -8.80 -6.90 -29.36
C ILE A 641 -8.31 -7.97 -30.34
N ALA A 642 -9.09 -9.04 -30.58
CA ALA A 642 -8.73 -10.06 -31.56
C ALA A 642 -8.64 -9.47 -32.98
N LEU A 643 -9.48 -8.49 -33.29
CA LEU A 643 -9.47 -7.77 -34.56
C LEU A 643 -8.42 -6.65 -34.64
N GLY A 644 -7.66 -6.38 -33.57
CA GLY A 644 -6.66 -5.30 -33.54
C GLY A 644 -7.28 -3.90 -33.63
N ALA A 645 -8.49 -3.73 -33.11
CA ALA A 645 -9.21 -2.47 -33.16
C ALA A 645 -8.60 -1.40 -32.23
N LYS A 646 -8.84 -0.15 -32.59
CA LYS A 646 -8.50 1.05 -31.81
C LYS A 646 -9.78 1.82 -31.49
N VAL A 647 -9.71 2.74 -30.54
CA VAL A 647 -10.80 3.68 -30.25
C VAL A 647 -10.29 5.11 -30.31
N LYS A 648 -11.18 6.01 -30.74
CA LYS A 648 -10.97 7.45 -30.67
C LYS A 648 -11.61 8.00 -29.40
N ILE A 649 -10.80 8.69 -28.60
CA ILE A 649 -11.22 9.38 -27.38
C ILE A 649 -10.98 10.87 -27.57
N VAL A 650 -11.97 11.67 -27.18
CA VAL A 650 -11.93 13.14 -27.29
C VAL A 650 -12.16 13.74 -25.92
N GLY A 651 -11.33 14.71 -25.53
CA GLY A 651 -11.46 15.47 -24.29
C GLY A 651 -10.89 16.87 -24.44
N PRO A 652 -10.75 17.64 -23.34
CA PRO A 652 -10.28 19.03 -23.39
C PRO A 652 -8.86 19.20 -23.93
N SER A 653 -8.02 18.16 -23.80
CA SER A 653 -6.64 18.15 -24.29
C SER A 653 -6.53 17.78 -25.77
N GLY A 654 -7.65 17.57 -26.47
CA GLY A 654 -7.71 17.16 -27.87
C GLY A 654 -8.19 15.72 -28.05
N GLU A 655 -7.78 15.12 -29.17
CA GLU A 655 -8.12 13.75 -29.53
C GLU A 655 -6.94 12.80 -29.39
N ARG A 656 -7.22 11.56 -29.00
CA ARG A 656 -6.25 10.46 -28.97
C ARG A 656 -6.86 9.18 -29.52
N VAL A 657 -6.04 8.39 -30.20
CA VAL A 657 -6.43 7.06 -30.70
C VAL A 657 -5.59 6.02 -29.99
N VAL A 658 -6.24 5.07 -29.31
CA VAL A 658 -5.58 4.03 -28.52
C VAL A 658 -6.07 2.63 -28.92
N PRO A 659 -5.20 1.61 -28.92
CA PRO A 659 -5.63 0.22 -29.02
C PRO A 659 -6.72 -0.12 -27.98
N VAL A 660 -7.69 -0.96 -28.35
CA VAL A 660 -8.75 -1.38 -27.40
C VAL A 660 -8.16 -2.12 -26.20
N GLU A 661 -7.06 -2.86 -26.39
CA GLU A 661 -6.34 -3.53 -25.29
C GLU A 661 -5.83 -2.54 -24.23
N ASP A 662 -5.37 -1.37 -24.66
CA ASP A 662 -4.82 -0.33 -23.79
C ASP A 662 -5.90 0.45 -23.03
N LEU A 663 -7.18 0.28 -23.38
CA LEU A 663 -8.27 0.77 -22.53
C LEU A 663 -8.31 0.03 -21.20
N TYR A 664 -7.90 -1.23 -21.14
CA TYR A 664 -8.04 -2.08 -19.97
C TYR A 664 -6.75 -2.21 -19.16
N VAL A 665 -5.98 -1.11 -19.06
CA VAL A 665 -4.85 -1.00 -18.13
C VAL A 665 -5.30 -0.95 -16.66
N THR A 666 -6.56 -0.58 -16.42
CA THR A 666 -7.28 -0.85 -15.16
C THR A 666 -8.45 -1.81 -15.45
N PRO A 667 -9.14 -2.36 -14.44
CA PRO A 667 -10.32 -3.19 -14.67
C PRO A 667 -11.50 -2.43 -15.29
N ARG A 668 -11.43 -1.10 -15.36
CA ARG A 668 -12.38 -0.24 -16.07
C ARG A 668 -11.66 0.37 -17.28
N ALA A 669 -12.42 0.68 -18.33
CA ALA A 669 -11.88 1.39 -19.48
C ALA A 669 -11.25 2.72 -19.03
N LEU A 670 -9.99 2.95 -19.39
CA LEU A 670 -9.23 4.16 -19.07
C LEU A 670 -9.68 5.32 -19.97
N ILE A 671 -10.68 6.03 -19.49
CA ILE A 671 -11.20 7.27 -20.07
C ILE A 671 -11.20 8.29 -18.93
N GLU A 672 -10.53 9.41 -19.13
CA GLU A 672 -10.49 10.48 -18.13
C GLU A 672 -11.90 11.01 -17.84
N GLN A 673 -12.07 11.65 -16.69
CA GLN A 673 -13.40 12.06 -16.21
C GLN A 673 -14.08 13.10 -17.11
N ASP A 674 -13.31 13.78 -17.95
CA ASP A 674 -13.71 14.77 -18.94
C ASP A 674 -13.54 14.31 -20.40
N GLU A 675 -13.23 13.04 -20.62
CA GLU A 675 -13.07 12.44 -21.95
C GLU A 675 -14.30 11.61 -22.37
N LEU A 676 -14.46 11.43 -23.67
CA LEU A 676 -15.52 10.63 -24.31
C LEU A 676 -14.94 9.71 -25.39
N LEU A 677 -15.31 8.43 -25.33
CA LEU A 677 -15.11 7.50 -26.45
C LEU A 677 -16.13 7.84 -27.54
N THR A 678 -15.64 8.15 -28.75
CA THR A 678 -16.47 8.65 -29.87
C THR A 678 -16.56 7.69 -31.04
N GLU A 679 -15.52 6.89 -31.29
CA GLU A 679 -15.47 5.97 -32.44
C GLU A 679 -14.63 4.73 -32.13
N VAL A 680 -14.99 3.61 -32.73
CA VAL A 680 -14.21 2.36 -32.80
C VAL A 680 -13.72 2.17 -34.24
N LEU A 681 -12.41 1.97 -34.39
CA LEU A 681 -11.72 1.78 -35.67
C LEU A 681 -11.24 0.33 -35.72
N VAL A 682 -11.78 -0.48 -36.62
CA VAL A 682 -11.37 -1.87 -36.80
C VAL A 682 -10.60 -1.97 -38.13
N PRO A 683 -9.33 -2.42 -38.13
CA PRO A 683 -8.55 -2.52 -39.36
C PRO A 683 -9.18 -3.50 -40.36
N PRO A 684 -8.82 -3.45 -41.66
CA PRO A 684 -9.22 -4.47 -42.61
C PRO A 684 -8.77 -5.86 -42.13
N VAL A 685 -9.66 -6.83 -42.24
CA VAL A 685 -9.31 -8.23 -41.93
C VAL A 685 -8.59 -8.82 -43.15
N PRO A 686 -7.45 -9.52 -42.98
CA PRO A 686 -6.76 -10.17 -44.08
C PRO A 686 -7.64 -11.17 -44.83
N ASP A 687 -7.47 -11.24 -46.15
CA ASP A 687 -8.18 -12.22 -46.98
C ASP A 687 -7.90 -13.65 -46.52
N GLY A 688 -8.95 -14.47 -46.45
CA GLY A 688 -8.86 -15.85 -45.96
C GLY A 688 -8.75 -15.99 -44.43
N ALA A 689 -8.77 -14.89 -43.66
CA ALA A 689 -8.77 -14.99 -42.21
C ALA A 689 -10.11 -15.53 -41.67
N SER A 690 -10.03 -16.53 -40.82
CA SER A 690 -11.16 -17.12 -40.11
C SER A 690 -11.38 -16.44 -38.77
N GLN A 691 -12.65 -16.13 -38.48
CA GLN A 691 -13.06 -15.40 -37.28
C GLN A 691 -14.15 -16.17 -36.55
N VAL A 692 -14.07 -16.21 -35.23
CA VAL A 692 -15.16 -16.75 -34.41
C VAL A 692 -15.18 -16.10 -33.02
N PHE A 693 -16.37 -15.88 -32.49
CA PHE A 693 -16.61 -15.55 -31.09
C PHE A 693 -17.54 -16.58 -30.45
N VAL A 694 -17.10 -17.17 -29.34
CA VAL A 694 -17.91 -18.10 -28.54
C VAL A 694 -18.01 -17.62 -27.09
N LYS A 695 -19.18 -17.81 -26.49
CA LYS A 695 -19.46 -17.41 -25.11
C LYS A 695 -20.24 -18.48 -24.38
N PHE A 696 -19.82 -18.78 -23.15
CA PHE A 696 -20.61 -19.57 -22.22
C PHE A 696 -21.20 -18.69 -21.12
N ARG A 697 -22.49 -18.91 -20.84
CA ARG A 697 -23.27 -18.28 -19.76
C ARG A 697 -24.16 -19.32 -19.10
N LEU A 698 -24.41 -19.18 -17.80
CA LEU A 698 -25.22 -20.15 -17.04
C LEU A 698 -26.70 -20.17 -17.49
N ARG A 699 -27.24 -19.02 -17.90
CA ARG A 699 -28.62 -18.87 -18.38
C ARG A 699 -28.67 -17.81 -19.47
N SER A 700 -29.57 -17.96 -20.42
CA SER A 700 -29.76 -16.97 -21.50
C SER A 700 -30.19 -15.58 -21.01
N SER A 701 -30.78 -15.50 -19.82
CA SER A 701 -31.15 -14.24 -19.16
C SER A 701 -30.01 -13.57 -18.39
N ILE A 702 -28.88 -14.27 -18.18
CA ILE A 702 -27.69 -13.70 -17.55
C ILE A 702 -26.79 -13.13 -18.64
N ASP A 703 -26.54 -11.83 -18.56
CA ASP A 703 -25.83 -11.08 -19.61
C ASP A 703 -24.32 -11.35 -19.61
N PHE A 704 -23.66 -11.46 -18.45
CA PHE A 704 -22.19 -11.55 -18.42
C PHE A 704 -21.66 -12.95 -18.74
N ALA A 705 -20.55 -13.01 -19.48
CA ALA A 705 -19.84 -14.26 -19.79
C ALA A 705 -19.25 -14.89 -18.52
N ILE A 706 -19.38 -16.20 -18.38
CA ILE A 706 -18.51 -16.96 -17.46
C ILE A 706 -17.13 -17.11 -18.09
N VAL A 707 -17.11 -17.44 -19.38
CA VAL A 707 -15.93 -17.43 -20.25
C VAL A 707 -16.39 -17.05 -21.66
N SER A 708 -15.60 -16.25 -22.35
CA SER A 708 -15.73 -16.00 -23.79
C SER A 708 -14.37 -16.12 -24.47
N VAL A 709 -14.38 -16.49 -25.75
CA VAL A 709 -13.19 -16.61 -26.59
C VAL A 709 -13.47 -15.93 -27.91
N ALA A 710 -12.59 -15.01 -28.33
CA ALA A 710 -12.54 -14.51 -29.71
C ALA A 710 -11.27 -15.03 -30.38
N LEU A 711 -11.42 -15.43 -31.64
CA LEU A 711 -10.33 -15.88 -32.50
C LEU A 711 -10.30 -15.09 -33.79
N LEU A 712 -9.08 -14.76 -34.22
CA LEU A 712 -8.76 -14.45 -35.60
C LEU A 712 -7.57 -15.33 -36.00
N LEU A 713 -7.77 -16.17 -37.02
CA LEU A 713 -6.75 -17.09 -37.55
C LEU A 713 -6.50 -16.79 -39.02
N ILE A 714 -5.24 -16.72 -39.40
CA ILE A 714 -4.82 -16.62 -40.80
C ILE A 714 -4.27 -17.99 -41.21
N MET A 715 -4.97 -18.67 -42.11
CA MET A 715 -4.60 -19.98 -42.62
C MET A 715 -4.08 -19.85 -44.05
N GLU A 716 -2.96 -20.48 -44.34
CA GLU A 716 -2.36 -20.54 -45.68
C GLU A 716 -1.89 -21.99 -45.91
N ASP A 717 -2.32 -22.61 -47.01
CA ASP A 717 -2.04 -24.02 -47.34
C ASP A 717 -2.36 -25.01 -46.20
N GLY A 718 -3.44 -24.75 -45.46
CA GLY A 718 -3.86 -25.57 -44.32
C GLY A 718 -3.00 -25.42 -43.07
N ILE A 719 -2.10 -24.43 -43.02
CA ILE A 719 -1.22 -24.11 -41.90
C ILE A 719 -1.59 -22.74 -41.32
N CYS A 720 -1.64 -22.64 -39.99
CA CYS A 720 -1.86 -21.39 -39.29
C CYS A 720 -0.60 -20.50 -39.37
N LYS A 721 -0.70 -19.35 -40.05
CA LYS A 721 0.37 -18.36 -40.19
C LYS A 721 0.37 -17.36 -39.04
N ASP A 722 -0.82 -16.92 -38.64
CA ASP A 722 -0.99 -16.04 -37.49
C ASP A 722 -2.28 -16.37 -36.74
N ALA A 723 -2.24 -16.13 -35.43
CA ALA A 723 -3.33 -16.40 -34.54
C ALA A 723 -3.45 -15.29 -33.49
N LYS A 724 -4.67 -14.80 -33.28
CA LYS A 724 -5.02 -13.97 -32.14
C LYS A 724 -6.11 -14.66 -31.34
N VAL A 725 -5.81 -14.98 -30.08
CA VAL A 725 -6.71 -15.66 -29.16
C VAL A 725 -6.95 -14.76 -27.96
N VAL A 726 -8.19 -14.27 -27.80
CA VAL A 726 -8.54 -13.37 -26.69
C VAL A 726 -9.58 -14.04 -25.80
N LEU A 727 -9.31 -14.03 -24.49
CA LEU A 727 -10.18 -14.61 -23.47
C LEU A 727 -10.88 -13.50 -22.69
N GLY A 728 -12.19 -13.66 -22.49
CA GLY A 728 -13.01 -12.78 -21.65
C GLY A 728 -13.63 -13.51 -20.47
N GLY A 729 -13.99 -12.76 -19.43
CA GLY A 729 -14.62 -13.30 -18.23
C GLY A 729 -13.68 -14.11 -17.33
N VAL A 730 -12.38 -14.23 -17.65
CA VAL A 730 -11.40 -15.03 -16.88
C VAL A 730 -10.35 -14.19 -16.14
N SER A 731 -10.30 -12.88 -16.39
CA SER A 731 -9.41 -11.89 -15.78
C SER A 731 -10.15 -10.55 -15.56
N PRO A 732 -9.69 -9.63 -14.67
CA PRO A 732 -10.24 -8.28 -14.58
C PRO A 732 -10.15 -7.45 -15.86
N ARG A 733 -9.36 -7.88 -16.85
CA ARG A 733 -9.33 -7.36 -18.22
C ARG A 733 -9.48 -8.50 -19.24
N PRO A 734 -9.86 -8.22 -20.49
CA PRO A 734 -9.66 -9.19 -21.56
C PRO A 734 -8.16 -9.48 -21.71
N ILE A 735 -7.79 -10.76 -21.92
CA ILE A 735 -6.39 -11.17 -22.02
C ILE A 735 -6.12 -11.93 -23.31
N ARG A 736 -4.95 -11.71 -23.92
CA ARG A 736 -4.46 -12.53 -25.04
C ARG A 736 -3.84 -13.82 -24.51
N ALA A 737 -4.26 -14.95 -25.04
CA ALA A 737 -3.67 -16.25 -24.75
C ALA A 737 -2.47 -16.50 -25.69
N SER A 738 -1.40 -15.72 -25.52
CA SER A 738 -0.21 -15.77 -26.37
C SER A 738 0.41 -17.18 -26.48
N LEU A 739 0.41 -17.95 -25.40
CA LEU A 739 0.88 -19.35 -25.43
C LEU A 739 0.05 -20.24 -26.34
N ALA A 740 -1.26 -19.98 -26.48
CA ALA A 740 -2.12 -20.68 -27.42
C ALA A 740 -1.88 -20.20 -28.86
N GLU A 741 -1.68 -18.90 -29.05
CA GLU A 741 -1.31 -18.31 -30.34
C GLU A 741 -0.02 -18.97 -30.88
N GLU A 742 1.02 -19.07 -30.05
CA GLU A 742 2.29 -19.73 -30.40
C GLU A 742 2.14 -21.25 -30.61
N ALA A 743 1.22 -21.90 -29.89
CA ALA A 743 0.94 -23.32 -30.09
C ALA A 743 0.21 -23.61 -31.42
N LEU A 744 -0.45 -22.62 -32.01
CA LEU A 744 -1.15 -22.73 -33.29
C LEU A 744 -0.26 -22.37 -34.47
N LYS A 745 0.59 -21.33 -34.34
CA LYS A 745 1.46 -20.85 -35.43
C LYS A 745 2.34 -21.97 -35.98
N GLY A 746 2.40 -22.04 -37.32
CA GLY A 746 3.15 -23.04 -38.06
C GLY A 746 2.54 -24.45 -38.07
N ARG A 747 1.30 -24.63 -37.59
CA ARG A 747 0.64 -25.95 -37.52
C ARG A 747 -0.70 -25.95 -38.23
N SER A 748 -1.09 -27.11 -38.74
CA SER A 748 -2.46 -27.37 -39.20
C SER A 748 -3.38 -27.64 -38.03
N LEU A 749 -4.69 -27.36 -38.18
CA LEU A 749 -5.71 -27.55 -37.13
C LEU A 749 -6.12 -29.02 -36.96
N THR A 750 -5.19 -29.89 -36.59
CA THR A 750 -5.49 -31.29 -36.21
C THR A 750 -6.07 -31.37 -34.79
N PRO A 751 -6.78 -32.46 -34.42
CA PRO A 751 -7.24 -32.65 -33.04
C PRO A 751 -6.15 -32.45 -31.98
N GLU A 752 -4.93 -32.92 -32.27
CA GLU A 752 -3.78 -32.85 -31.38
C GLU A 752 -3.28 -31.41 -31.22
N SER A 753 -3.20 -30.64 -32.33
CA SER A 753 -2.79 -29.23 -32.29
C SER A 753 -3.81 -28.36 -31.55
N ILE A 754 -5.10 -28.64 -31.73
CA ILE A 754 -6.20 -27.93 -31.07
C ILE A 754 -6.16 -28.21 -29.57
N GLU A 755 -5.95 -29.46 -29.19
CA GLU A 755 -5.79 -29.85 -27.79
C GLU A 755 -4.56 -29.15 -27.17
N ALA A 756 -3.41 -29.17 -27.86
CA ALA A 756 -2.20 -28.51 -27.40
C ALA A 756 -2.39 -27.00 -27.19
N ALA A 757 -3.04 -26.32 -28.14
CA ALA A 757 -3.37 -24.90 -28.03
C ALA A 757 -4.35 -24.62 -26.88
N SER A 758 -5.34 -25.49 -26.69
CA SER A 758 -6.32 -25.37 -25.61
C SER A 758 -5.68 -25.54 -24.22
N GLN A 759 -4.75 -26.48 -24.07
CA GLN A 759 -3.97 -26.62 -22.84
C GLN A 759 -3.03 -25.43 -22.63
N ALA A 760 -2.38 -24.95 -23.69
CA ALA A 760 -1.48 -23.79 -23.61
C ALA A 760 -2.22 -22.51 -23.18
N ALA A 761 -3.47 -22.31 -23.61
CA ALA A 761 -4.29 -21.14 -23.29
C ALA A 761 -4.53 -20.93 -21.79
N VAL A 762 -4.46 -22.00 -21.00
CA VAL A 762 -4.74 -21.95 -19.55
C VAL A 762 -3.56 -22.40 -18.72
N LYS A 763 -2.37 -22.51 -19.31
CA LYS A 763 -1.15 -22.94 -18.61
C LYS A 763 -0.82 -22.05 -17.41
N GLU A 764 -1.17 -20.77 -17.49
CA GLU A 764 -0.93 -19.78 -16.44
C GLU A 764 -2.15 -19.55 -15.53
N ALA A 765 -3.22 -20.32 -15.69
CA ALA A 765 -4.41 -20.16 -14.86
C ALA A 765 -4.14 -20.63 -13.43
N VAL A 766 -4.51 -19.79 -12.46
CA VAL A 766 -4.42 -20.03 -11.02
C VAL A 766 -5.83 -19.84 -10.42
N PRO A 767 -6.69 -20.87 -10.45
CA PRO A 767 -8.06 -20.74 -9.98
C PRO A 767 -8.15 -20.55 -8.47
N LEU A 768 -9.23 -19.87 -8.05
CA LEU A 768 -9.69 -19.75 -6.67
C LEU A 768 -10.49 -20.99 -6.24
N SER A 769 -10.89 -21.03 -4.97
CA SER A 769 -11.44 -22.22 -4.30
C SER A 769 -12.73 -22.77 -4.93
N MET A 770 -13.49 -21.96 -5.67
CA MET A 770 -14.78 -22.36 -6.23
C MET A 770 -14.89 -22.19 -7.76
N ASN A 771 -13.80 -21.81 -8.45
CA ASN A 771 -13.87 -21.44 -9.87
C ASN A 771 -12.91 -22.22 -10.79
N ALA A 772 -12.31 -23.31 -10.32
CA ALA A 772 -11.47 -24.19 -11.13
C ALA A 772 -12.17 -24.72 -12.40
N TYR A 773 -13.50 -24.90 -12.36
CA TYR A 773 -14.29 -25.30 -13.53
C TYR A 773 -14.16 -24.33 -14.72
N LYS A 774 -13.83 -23.04 -14.49
CA LYS A 774 -13.62 -22.05 -15.56
C LYS A 774 -12.38 -22.36 -16.40
N VAL A 775 -11.38 -23.04 -15.83
CA VAL A 775 -10.17 -23.47 -16.54
C VAL A 775 -10.56 -24.48 -17.62
N GLU A 776 -11.28 -25.54 -17.24
CA GLU A 776 -11.76 -26.57 -18.18
C GLU A 776 -12.77 -26.01 -19.19
N LEU A 777 -13.62 -25.08 -18.76
CA LEU A 777 -14.55 -24.40 -19.65
C LEU A 777 -13.82 -23.55 -20.71
N THR A 778 -12.71 -22.91 -20.34
CA THR A 778 -11.87 -22.13 -21.26
C THR A 778 -11.23 -23.02 -22.31
N LYS A 779 -10.64 -24.16 -21.90
CA LYS A 779 -10.13 -25.18 -22.83
C LYS A 779 -11.21 -25.64 -23.81
N THR A 780 -12.37 -25.99 -23.28
CA THR A 780 -13.50 -26.51 -24.06
C THR A 780 -14.02 -25.48 -25.06
N LEU A 781 -14.14 -24.21 -24.67
CA LEU A 781 -14.60 -23.15 -25.58
C LEU A 781 -13.58 -22.85 -26.67
N LEU A 782 -12.29 -22.78 -26.34
CA LEU A 782 -11.25 -22.58 -27.35
C LEU A 782 -11.21 -23.75 -28.34
N LYS A 783 -11.29 -24.99 -27.85
CA LYS A 783 -11.41 -26.18 -28.69
C LYS A 783 -12.59 -26.10 -29.66
N ARG A 784 -13.79 -25.79 -29.17
CA ARG A 784 -14.98 -25.61 -30.02
C ARG A 784 -14.82 -24.49 -31.05
N ALA A 785 -14.20 -23.39 -30.66
CA ALA A 785 -13.95 -22.27 -31.56
C ALA A 785 -12.99 -22.67 -32.69
N LEU A 786 -11.92 -23.41 -32.38
CA LEU A 786 -10.97 -23.94 -33.36
C LEU A 786 -11.59 -25.01 -34.25
N GLU A 787 -12.41 -25.92 -33.70
CA GLU A 787 -13.16 -26.93 -34.47
C GLU A 787 -14.15 -26.28 -35.44
N THR A 788 -14.81 -25.19 -35.02
CA THR A 788 -15.71 -24.42 -35.89
C THR A 788 -14.99 -23.81 -37.08
N ILE A 789 -13.73 -23.38 -36.90
CA ILE A 789 -12.89 -22.87 -38.01
C ILE A 789 -12.40 -24.02 -38.90
N ARG A 790 -12.07 -25.17 -38.31
CA ARG A 790 -11.57 -26.35 -39.04
C ARG A 790 -12.62 -26.90 -40.04
N GLY A 791 -13.90 -26.83 -39.69
CA GLY A 791 -15.00 -27.42 -40.46
C GLY A 791 -15.41 -28.77 -39.90
#